data_AF-S5M063-F1
#
_entry.id   AF-S5M063-F1
#
_cell.length_a   1.000
_cell.length_b   1.000
_cell.length_c   1.000
_cell.angle_alpha   90.00
_cell.angle_beta   90.00
_cell.angle_gamma   90.00
#
_symmetry.space_group_name_H-M   'P 1'
#
loop_
_entity.id
_entity.type
_entity.pdbx_description
1 polymer ?
#
loop_
_entity_poly.entity_id
_entity_poly.type
_entity_poly.pdbx_seq_one_letter_code
_entity_poly.pdbx_strand_id
1 'polypeptide(L)'
;MKRLLSLLASLSIITSTSITVIACETKTPKEDETFDQEKMKEFLGEVSKSLYLNKSGYNIDYVLETYSFKSNQKSLTSSELKEFKEKYFKNGLIGSNLKTTGFEYTKGQQPGDKDLLLGITTVANSIFSLSGQTDEEKAESLKTTLSELLKYFNVELTPETIKEAGPIIDQVANSLESFGDALSMEKYQNMTWTQTINLSFIGIANGLKKLVKDSTADFNEEDISATNFKNAMQNLELSLTKLRDKKIVLDETTVLSNLDSIAKIVNFARICMLYLSNFIVSDQFEVDLTAEQVNEFRNKKISTIADSNILNFKEMFEKVKETIFGSNSSTNAPIALKNVLKLLFLNTTQDYYKNMIFDLSDIDLSDFSEVIQKIIQSLQEFQKDDFVDGDLGFNYAMTRILNGSIDIKKLLDSLPDMFKGIIEALNLNIPAILVNLIGKIASNTPITKGLNSALITLIFSLLGVELEDSKIQKLVDGLNGENDVDLLNLLWNEDFLGAILGKPANESWALKNLLEKPLSSLLGINNILEFEFIEGAETLKEIVELIFEKIQNAEEIKIDFTAIGSLLKKLAPIFKDMPTSVDALVNKIKEAGILADLYQVKDNLIGLKDLLKYVQDTVADQKAKMIENIKTEYNKLTVANSEIISQEKYKYNLGSGKTVTISIAKENNLWAINQVEITG
;
A
#
# COMPACT_ATOMS: atom_id res chain seq x y z
N MET A 1 20.76 13.51 14.44
CA MET A 1 19.70 13.92 13.48
C MET A 1 18.60 12.88 13.24
N LYS A 2 18.79 11.71 12.58
CA LYS A 2 17.74 10.66 12.38
C LYS A 2 16.86 10.36 13.60
N ARG A 3 17.52 10.40 14.73
CA ARG A 3 17.05 10.11 16.06
C ARG A 3 16.29 11.29 16.71
N LEU A 4 16.77 12.52 16.48
CA LEU A 4 16.08 13.77 16.86
C LEU A 4 14.83 13.93 16.00
N LEU A 5 14.94 13.54 14.73
CA LEU A 5 13.84 13.44 13.78
C LEU A 5 12.92 12.27 14.08
N SER A 6 13.36 11.18 14.69
CA SER A 6 12.44 10.15 15.21
C SER A 6 11.71 10.62 16.46
N LEU A 7 12.28 11.55 17.24
CA LEU A 7 11.64 12.22 18.38
C LEU A 7 10.63 13.32 17.98
N LEU A 8 11.04 14.12 17.02
CA LEU A 8 10.25 15.20 16.43
C LEU A 8 9.18 14.61 15.51
N ALA A 9 9.52 13.57 14.74
CA ALA A 9 8.55 12.75 14.05
C ALA A 9 7.72 11.96 15.06
N SER A 10 8.12 11.60 16.27
CA SER A 10 7.18 10.93 17.19
C SER A 10 6.08 11.82 17.74
N LEU A 11 6.38 13.11 17.87
CA LEU A 11 5.38 14.17 18.04
C LEU A 11 4.60 14.48 16.75
N SER A 12 5.09 14.05 15.58
CA SER A 12 4.49 14.23 14.24
C SER A 12 3.90 12.93 13.63
N ILE A 13 4.12 11.75 14.21
CA ILE A 13 3.77 10.40 13.76
C ILE A 13 2.36 10.14 14.25
N ILE A 14 1.48 11.03 13.79
CA ILE A 14 0.30 10.61 13.06
C ILE A 14 0.58 10.67 11.55
N THR A 15 1.72 11.20 11.05
CA THR A 15 2.10 11.15 9.62
C THR A 15 3.62 11.12 9.33
N SER A 16 4.08 9.94 8.87
CA SER A 16 5.25 9.61 8.02
C SER A 16 6.69 9.82 8.54
N THR A 17 7.35 8.69 8.80
CA THR A 17 8.76 8.51 9.25
C THR A 17 9.83 8.77 8.18
N SER A 18 11.06 8.98 8.67
CA SER A 18 12.11 9.74 7.99
C SER A 18 13.53 9.09 8.07
N ILE A 19 14.26 9.07 6.92
CA ILE A 19 15.70 9.45 6.62
C ILE A 19 16.97 8.51 6.79
N THR A 20 17.87 8.62 5.75
CA THR A 20 19.32 9.08 5.60
C THR A 20 20.45 8.01 5.43
N VAL A 21 21.70 8.21 4.94
CA VAL A 21 22.75 9.29 4.98
C VAL A 21 23.90 8.98 3.95
N ILE A 22 24.78 9.97 3.66
CA ILE A 22 26.29 9.99 3.68
C ILE A 22 26.93 10.62 2.43
N ALA A 23 27.45 11.85 2.61
CA ALA A 23 28.62 12.33 1.89
C ALA A 23 29.84 11.57 2.39
N CYS A 24 30.42 10.71 1.54
CA CYS A 24 31.81 10.30 1.73
C CYS A 24 32.68 11.33 1.01
N GLU A 25 33.64 11.91 1.73
CA GLU A 25 34.91 12.28 1.11
C GLU A 25 35.37 11.07 0.30
N THR A 26 35.33 11.17 -1.02
CA THR A 26 36.02 10.22 -1.88
C THR A 26 37.51 10.42 -1.63
N LYS A 27 38.08 9.68 -0.67
CA LYS A 27 39.50 9.35 -0.74
C LYS A 27 39.68 8.59 -2.04
N THR A 28 40.22 9.28 -3.04
CA THR A 28 40.63 8.66 -4.30
C THR A 28 41.67 7.60 -3.93
N PRO A 29 41.43 6.30 -4.19
CA PRO A 29 42.47 5.30 -4.02
C PRO A 29 43.62 5.66 -4.94
N LYS A 30 44.85 5.60 -4.43
CA LYS A 30 46.04 5.72 -5.27
C LYS A 30 46.06 4.52 -6.22
N GLU A 31 46.33 4.78 -7.51
CA GLU A 31 46.44 3.76 -8.55
C GLU A 31 47.50 2.69 -8.19
N ASP A 32 47.19 1.44 -8.55
CA ASP A 32 48.05 0.24 -8.51
C ASP A 32 48.50 -0.35 -7.16
N GLU A 33 47.59 -0.47 -6.18
CA GLU A 33 47.78 -1.47 -5.12
C GLU A 33 47.17 -2.83 -5.51
N THR A 34 48.03 -3.80 -5.81
CA THR A 34 47.66 -5.22 -5.88
C THR A 34 47.16 -5.68 -4.51
N PHE A 35 45.92 -6.16 -4.43
CA PHE A 35 45.37 -6.70 -3.18
C PHE A 35 45.96 -8.08 -2.88
N ASP A 36 45.98 -8.44 -1.60
CA ASP A 36 46.34 -9.78 -1.15
C ASP A 36 45.25 -10.79 -1.58
N GLN A 37 45.63 -11.76 -2.42
CA GLN A 37 44.70 -12.74 -2.98
C GLN A 37 44.08 -13.65 -1.93
N GLU A 38 44.79 -13.97 -0.84
CA GLU A 38 44.21 -14.77 0.23
C GLU A 38 43.20 -13.95 1.05
N LYS A 39 43.46 -12.65 1.29
CA LYS A 39 42.47 -11.77 1.92
C LYS A 39 41.23 -11.56 1.05
N MET A 40 41.40 -11.41 -0.26
CA MET A 40 40.29 -11.35 -1.21
C MET A 40 39.49 -12.65 -1.20
N LYS A 41 40.15 -13.79 -1.22
CA LYS A 41 39.51 -15.12 -1.19
C LYS A 41 38.72 -15.34 0.11
N GLU A 42 39.26 -14.94 1.25
CA GLU A 42 38.55 -15.00 2.54
C GLU A 42 37.35 -14.04 2.56
N PHE A 43 37.54 -12.79 2.14
CA PHE A 43 36.47 -11.80 2.05
C PHE A 43 35.32 -12.28 1.15
N LEU A 44 35.64 -12.68 -0.09
CA LEU A 44 34.66 -13.20 -1.04
C LEU A 44 34.05 -14.54 -0.60
N GLY A 45 34.75 -15.33 0.23
CA GLY A 45 34.18 -16.51 0.86
C GLY A 45 33.03 -16.17 1.81
N GLU A 46 33.17 -15.08 2.56
CA GLU A 46 32.09 -14.57 3.40
C GLU A 46 30.97 -13.92 2.59
N VAL A 47 31.32 -13.19 1.53
CA VAL A 47 30.33 -12.68 0.57
C VAL A 47 29.56 -13.82 -0.10
N SER A 48 30.18 -14.96 -0.36
CA SER A 48 29.53 -16.13 -0.96
C SER A 48 28.45 -16.73 -0.07
N LYS A 49 28.66 -16.77 1.26
CA LYS A 49 27.63 -17.18 2.22
C LYS A 49 26.44 -16.23 2.20
N SER A 50 26.71 -14.93 2.21
CA SER A 50 25.67 -13.90 2.18
C SER A 50 24.89 -13.90 0.85
N LEU A 51 25.57 -14.08 -0.28
CA LEU A 51 24.95 -14.28 -1.60
C LEU A 51 24.07 -15.52 -1.63
N TYR A 52 24.52 -16.63 -1.03
CA TYR A 52 23.70 -17.83 -0.92
C TYR A 52 22.45 -17.59 -0.05
N LEU A 53 22.57 -16.87 1.07
CA LEU A 53 21.42 -16.52 1.91
C LEU A 53 20.45 -15.53 1.24
N ASN A 54 20.92 -14.73 0.30
CA ASN A 54 20.07 -13.86 -0.51
C ASN A 54 19.10 -14.66 -1.40
N LYS A 55 19.49 -15.87 -1.84
CA LYS A 55 18.55 -16.81 -2.50
C LYS A 55 17.37 -17.16 -1.59
N SER A 56 17.56 -17.15 -0.27
CA SER A 56 16.51 -17.35 0.72
C SER A 56 15.82 -16.04 1.15
N GLY A 57 16.10 -14.93 0.46
CA GLY A 57 15.43 -13.64 0.69
C GLY A 57 16.09 -12.72 1.72
N TYR A 58 17.30 -12.99 2.20
CA TYR A 58 17.97 -12.13 3.19
C TYR A 58 18.86 -11.05 2.58
N ASN A 59 18.95 -9.87 3.23
CA ASN A 59 19.81 -8.78 2.77
C ASN A 59 21.31 -9.11 2.96
N ILE A 60 22.09 -8.99 1.88
CA ILE A 60 23.52 -9.36 1.86
C ILE A 60 24.35 -8.48 2.80
N ASP A 61 24.16 -7.17 2.75
CA ASP A 61 24.95 -6.21 3.53
C ASP A 61 24.72 -6.41 5.03
N TYR A 62 23.47 -6.61 5.45
CA TYR A 62 23.13 -6.93 6.84
C TYR A 62 23.80 -8.22 7.33
N VAL A 63 23.73 -9.29 6.54
CA VAL A 63 24.35 -10.59 6.90
C VAL A 63 25.86 -10.44 7.04
N LEU A 64 26.49 -9.72 6.11
CA LEU A 64 27.92 -9.45 6.16
C LEU A 64 28.31 -8.66 7.40
N GLU A 65 27.64 -7.54 7.67
CA GLU A 65 27.96 -6.66 8.79
C GLU A 65 27.68 -7.29 10.14
N THR A 66 26.65 -8.11 10.24
CA THR A 66 26.17 -8.66 11.52
C THR A 66 26.83 -9.98 11.87
N TYR A 67 27.04 -10.87 10.90
CA TYR A 67 27.52 -12.23 11.16
C TYR A 67 28.91 -12.46 10.59
N SER A 68 29.21 -11.92 9.42
CA SER A 68 30.53 -12.12 8.81
C SER A 68 31.61 -11.28 9.51
N PHE A 69 31.37 -9.99 9.74
CA PHE A 69 32.33 -9.09 10.40
C PHE A 69 32.22 -9.08 11.93
N LYS A 70 31.57 -10.08 12.55
CA LYS A 70 31.52 -10.22 14.02
C LYS A 70 31.85 -11.64 14.51
N SER A 71 32.18 -12.57 13.61
CA SER A 71 32.51 -13.94 13.96
C SER A 71 33.97 -14.07 14.42
N ASN A 72 34.18 -14.75 15.56
CA ASN A 72 35.50 -14.99 16.16
C ASN A 72 36.22 -16.24 15.61
N GLN A 73 35.68 -16.89 14.58
CA GLN A 73 36.20 -18.16 14.03
C GLN A 73 36.87 -17.99 12.65
N LYS A 74 37.71 -16.96 12.48
CA LYS A 74 38.31 -16.61 11.18
C LYS A 74 39.79 -16.28 11.29
N SER A 75 40.54 -16.47 10.20
CA SER A 75 41.95 -16.11 10.06
C SER A 75 42.16 -14.60 9.97
N LEU A 76 41.28 -13.88 9.26
CA LEU A 76 41.15 -12.42 9.38
C LEU A 76 40.20 -12.01 10.50
N THR A 77 40.59 -11.01 11.27
CA THR A 77 39.71 -10.39 12.26
C THR A 77 38.58 -9.60 11.58
N SER A 78 37.50 -9.41 12.32
CA SER A 78 36.38 -8.54 11.96
C SER A 78 36.77 -7.14 11.46
N SER A 79 37.78 -6.51 12.09
CA SER A 79 38.28 -5.19 11.69
C SER A 79 38.96 -5.23 10.34
N GLU A 80 39.79 -6.25 10.11
CA GLU A 80 40.55 -6.40 8.87
C GLU A 80 39.65 -6.65 7.66
N LEU A 81 38.57 -7.43 7.82
CA LEU A 81 37.59 -7.62 6.75
C LEU A 81 36.84 -6.33 6.41
N LYS A 82 36.51 -5.52 7.42
CA LYS A 82 35.82 -4.24 7.22
C LYS A 82 36.73 -3.22 6.54
N GLU A 83 37.97 -3.08 7.01
CA GLU A 83 38.98 -2.23 6.37
C GLU A 83 39.27 -2.67 4.94
N PHE A 84 39.31 -3.98 4.68
CA PHE A 84 39.48 -4.51 3.33
C PHE A 84 38.30 -4.16 2.40
N LYS A 85 37.06 -4.29 2.88
CA LYS A 85 35.85 -3.85 2.14
C LYS A 85 35.94 -2.35 1.80
N GLU A 86 36.15 -1.50 2.81
CA GLU A 86 36.19 -0.04 2.66
C GLU A 86 37.32 0.43 1.72
N LYS A 87 38.45 -0.30 1.70
CA LYS A 87 39.61 0.05 0.87
C LYS A 87 39.44 -0.35 -0.60
N TYR A 88 38.86 -1.52 -0.87
CA TYR A 88 38.89 -2.12 -2.22
C TYR A 88 37.53 -2.23 -2.90
N PHE A 89 36.42 -2.14 -2.18
CA PHE A 89 35.07 -2.28 -2.70
C PHE A 89 34.24 -1.01 -2.50
N LYS A 90 33.18 -0.87 -3.29
CA LYS A 90 32.22 0.23 -3.18
C LYS A 90 31.31 0.07 -1.95
N ASN A 91 30.66 1.17 -1.56
CA ASN A 91 29.49 1.16 -0.67
C ASN A 91 28.31 0.50 -1.40
N GLY A 92 28.33 -0.83 -1.44
CA GLY A 92 27.48 -1.70 -2.25
C GLY A 92 28.35 -2.66 -3.05
N LEU A 93 28.41 -3.93 -2.62
CA LEU A 93 29.32 -4.93 -3.21
C LEU A 93 28.93 -5.35 -4.62
N ILE A 94 27.68 -5.11 -5.00
CA ILE A 94 27.08 -5.53 -6.26
C ILE A 94 27.26 -4.45 -7.31
N GLY A 95 27.86 -4.81 -8.45
CA GLY A 95 28.05 -3.92 -9.60
C GLY A 95 26.74 -3.63 -10.31
N SER A 96 26.72 -2.54 -11.09
CA SER A 96 25.50 -2.07 -11.78
C SER A 96 25.01 -3.03 -12.88
N ASN A 97 25.86 -3.95 -13.34
CA ASN A 97 25.56 -4.94 -14.39
C ASN A 97 25.72 -6.39 -13.87
N LEU A 98 25.20 -6.68 -12.68
CA LEU A 98 25.27 -8.04 -12.11
C LEU A 98 24.59 -9.07 -13.03
N LYS A 99 25.36 -10.06 -13.47
CA LYS A 99 24.83 -11.27 -14.13
C LYS A 99 24.65 -12.38 -13.10
N THR A 100 23.42 -12.84 -12.89
CA THR A 100 23.16 -13.97 -12.00
C THR A 100 22.85 -15.25 -12.80
N THR A 101 23.24 -16.39 -12.27
CA THR A 101 22.87 -17.71 -12.79
C THR A 101 22.54 -18.61 -11.61
N GLY A 102 21.38 -19.25 -11.63
CA GLY A 102 20.92 -20.12 -10.54
C GLY A 102 20.35 -19.39 -9.29
N PHE A 103 20.18 -18.06 -9.35
CA PHE A 103 19.37 -17.25 -8.42
C PHE A 103 19.05 -15.87 -9.01
N GLU A 104 18.11 -15.15 -8.41
CA GLU A 104 17.84 -13.74 -8.67
C GLU A 104 18.30 -12.90 -7.47
N TYR A 105 19.07 -11.85 -7.73
CA TYR A 105 19.52 -10.95 -6.67
C TYR A 105 18.35 -10.08 -6.21
N THR A 106 18.03 -10.15 -4.93
CA THR A 106 16.98 -9.33 -4.31
C THR A 106 17.59 -8.40 -3.26
N LYS A 107 16.93 -7.27 -2.97
CA LYS A 107 17.35 -6.37 -1.88
C LYS A 107 17.31 -7.08 -0.52
N GLY A 108 16.51 -8.14 -0.39
CA GLY A 108 16.40 -9.01 0.76
C GLY A 108 15.84 -8.32 2.02
N GLN A 109 15.31 -9.11 2.94
CA GLN A 109 14.77 -8.64 4.21
C GLN A 109 15.90 -8.45 5.24
N GLN A 110 15.77 -7.46 6.14
CA GLN A 110 16.68 -7.29 7.30
C GLN A 110 15.93 -6.93 8.60
N PRO A 111 16.47 -7.28 9.79
CA PRO A 111 15.86 -6.93 11.09
C PRO A 111 15.69 -5.43 11.34
N GLY A 112 16.50 -4.58 10.70
CA GLY A 112 16.38 -3.12 10.80
C GLY A 112 15.06 -2.57 10.24
N ASP A 113 14.39 -3.29 9.34
CA ASP A 113 13.09 -2.88 8.80
C ASP A 113 12.00 -2.93 9.88
N LYS A 114 12.15 -3.83 10.86
CA LYS A 114 11.29 -3.94 12.04
C LYS A 114 11.59 -2.86 13.09
N ASP A 115 12.80 -2.29 13.11
CA ASP A 115 13.19 -1.24 14.08
C ASP A 115 12.44 0.07 13.88
N LEU A 116 12.07 0.41 12.64
CA LEU A 116 11.28 1.61 12.36
C LEU A 116 9.88 1.49 12.96
N LEU A 117 9.22 0.35 12.74
CA LEU A 117 7.89 0.05 13.29
C LEU A 117 7.93 -0.06 14.82
N LEU A 118 8.98 -0.67 15.38
CA LEU A 118 9.20 -0.67 16.83
C LEU A 118 9.42 0.74 17.38
N GLY A 119 10.16 1.60 16.67
CA GLY A 119 10.35 3.00 17.05
C GLY A 119 9.04 3.78 17.06
N ILE A 120 8.22 3.64 16.01
CA ILE A 120 6.89 4.26 15.88
C ILE A 120 5.96 3.79 17.00
N THR A 121 5.87 2.49 17.23
CA THR A 121 4.97 1.92 18.24
C THR A 121 5.43 2.23 19.66
N THR A 122 6.74 2.20 19.93
CA THR A 122 7.32 2.64 21.23
C THR A 122 6.90 4.06 21.55
N VAL A 123 7.06 4.95 20.59
CA VAL A 123 6.63 6.35 20.67
C VAL A 123 5.15 6.47 20.99
N ALA A 124 4.31 5.78 20.22
CA ALA A 124 2.87 5.90 20.37
C ALA A 124 2.47 5.41 21.76
N ASN A 125 3.05 4.30 22.22
CA ASN A 125 2.85 3.79 23.56
C ASN A 125 3.34 4.73 24.67
N SER A 126 4.44 5.46 24.44
CA SER A 126 4.87 6.52 25.35
C SER A 126 3.84 7.64 25.46
N ILE A 127 3.22 8.06 24.34
CA ILE A 127 2.13 9.05 24.35
C ILE A 127 0.91 8.51 25.11
N PHE A 128 0.51 7.26 24.89
CA PHE A 128 -0.58 6.61 25.64
C PHE A 128 -0.28 6.38 27.12
N SER A 129 0.98 6.45 27.51
CA SER A 129 1.42 6.34 28.90
C SER A 129 1.42 7.68 29.63
N LEU A 130 1.13 8.80 28.94
CA LEU A 130 0.96 10.10 29.56
C LEU A 130 -0.17 10.07 30.59
N SER A 131 0.13 10.54 31.80
CA SER A 131 -0.77 10.56 32.95
C SER A 131 -0.72 11.93 33.65
N GLY A 132 -1.75 12.31 34.40
CA GLY A 132 -1.78 13.55 35.17
C GLY A 132 -3.17 14.17 35.27
N GLN A 133 -3.51 14.72 36.43
CA GLN A 133 -4.80 15.36 36.69
C GLN A 133 -4.71 16.88 36.57
N THR A 134 -3.58 17.47 36.93
CA THR A 134 -3.31 18.92 36.81
C THR A 134 -2.37 19.24 35.66
N ASP A 135 -2.34 20.48 35.18
CA ASP A 135 -1.44 20.89 34.09
C ASP A 135 0.04 20.77 34.47
N GLU A 136 0.38 20.95 35.74
CA GLU A 136 1.72 20.69 36.28
C GLU A 136 2.10 19.20 36.18
N GLU A 137 1.20 18.30 36.58
CA GLU A 137 1.43 16.85 36.49
C GLU A 137 1.53 16.39 35.04
N LYS A 138 0.69 16.93 34.16
CA LYS A 138 0.71 16.65 32.72
C LYS A 138 2.03 17.10 32.09
N ALA A 139 2.50 18.29 32.44
CA ALA A 139 3.78 18.81 31.97
C ALA A 139 4.95 17.92 32.43
N GLU A 140 4.95 17.45 33.68
CA GLU A 140 6.00 16.57 34.20
C GLU A 140 5.98 15.17 33.55
N SER A 141 4.79 14.62 33.29
CA SER A 141 4.64 13.35 32.55
C SER A 141 5.14 13.48 31.11
N LEU A 142 4.81 14.59 30.44
CA LEU A 142 5.33 14.89 29.11
C LEU A 142 6.86 15.07 29.12
N LYS A 143 7.41 15.80 30.10
CA LYS A 143 8.85 15.99 30.26
C LYS A 143 9.58 14.67 30.41
N THR A 144 9.07 13.78 31.26
CA THR A 144 9.64 12.45 31.48
C THR A 144 9.63 11.66 30.18
N THR A 145 8.49 11.62 29.49
CA THR A 145 8.30 10.94 28.21
C THR A 145 9.26 11.47 27.13
N LEU A 146 9.34 12.79 26.94
CA LEU A 146 10.23 13.39 25.95
C LEU A 146 11.70 13.12 26.26
N SER A 147 12.08 13.13 27.54
CA SER A 147 13.43 12.80 27.98
C SER A 147 13.79 11.34 27.70
N GLU A 148 12.85 10.41 27.94
CA GLU A 148 13.03 8.99 27.64
C GLU A 148 13.12 8.74 26.15
N LEU A 149 12.26 9.36 25.35
CA LEU A 149 12.32 9.25 23.90
C LEU A 149 13.64 9.83 23.36
N LEU A 150 14.13 10.95 23.91
CA LEU A 150 15.42 11.55 23.50
C LEU A 150 16.57 10.62 23.82
N LYS A 151 16.53 9.97 24.99
CA LYS A 151 17.50 8.94 25.36
C LYS A 151 17.40 7.70 24.50
N TYR A 152 16.19 7.22 24.22
CA TYR A 152 15.92 6.05 23.37
C TYR A 152 16.52 6.25 21.99
N PHE A 153 16.31 7.44 21.43
CA PHE A 153 16.91 7.82 20.17
C PHE A 153 18.37 8.31 20.34
N ASN A 154 18.93 8.47 21.53
CA ASN A 154 20.28 9.02 21.75
C ASN A 154 20.45 10.38 21.05
N VAL A 155 19.65 11.32 21.50
CA VAL A 155 19.57 12.69 21.04
C VAL A 155 19.76 13.62 22.21
N GLU A 156 20.63 14.59 22.03
CA GLU A 156 20.79 15.69 22.96
C GLU A 156 20.32 16.97 22.29
N LEU A 157 19.45 17.72 22.97
CA LEU A 157 19.05 19.04 22.52
C LEU A 157 20.17 20.01 22.90
N THR A 158 21.03 20.34 21.94
CA THR A 158 22.06 21.37 22.10
C THR A 158 21.90 22.45 21.01
N PRO A 159 22.40 23.68 21.22
CA PRO A 159 22.39 24.71 20.19
C PRO A 159 23.02 24.23 18.88
N GLU A 160 24.11 23.48 18.95
CA GLU A 160 24.81 22.91 17.79
C GLU A 160 23.92 21.89 17.07
N THR A 161 23.28 20.96 17.81
CA THR A 161 22.42 19.93 17.21
C THR A 161 21.22 20.54 16.51
N ILE A 162 20.60 21.58 17.09
CA ILE A 162 19.46 22.27 16.50
C ILE A 162 19.88 23.06 15.26
N LYS A 163 21.04 23.74 15.32
CA LYS A 163 21.58 24.46 14.16
C LYS A 163 21.89 23.53 12.99
N GLU A 164 22.51 22.37 13.25
CA GLU A 164 22.79 21.37 12.22
C GLU A 164 21.51 20.74 11.66
N ALA A 165 20.49 20.55 12.50
CA ALA A 165 19.20 19.99 12.11
C ALA A 165 18.21 21.02 11.51
N GLY A 166 18.54 22.31 11.56
CA GLY A 166 17.65 23.44 11.23
C GLY A 166 16.85 23.24 9.95
N PRO A 167 17.48 22.94 8.79
CA PRO A 167 16.75 22.74 7.54
C PRO A 167 15.70 21.63 7.59
N ILE A 168 15.95 20.58 8.37
CA ILE A 168 15.00 19.47 8.51
C ILE A 168 13.92 19.83 9.55
N ILE A 169 14.28 20.55 10.61
CA ILE A 169 13.31 21.07 11.59
C ILE A 169 12.30 21.99 10.89
N ASP A 170 12.77 22.90 10.03
CA ASP A 170 11.92 23.79 9.24
C ASP A 170 11.01 23.01 8.30
N GLN A 171 11.55 21.98 7.63
CA GLN A 171 10.79 21.11 6.75
C GLN A 171 9.70 20.33 7.51
N VAL A 172 10.01 19.80 8.69
CA VAL A 172 9.03 19.12 9.55
C VAL A 172 7.97 20.09 10.02
N ALA A 173 8.35 21.29 10.44
CA ALA A 173 7.40 22.30 10.89
C ALA A 173 6.41 22.70 9.80
N ASN A 174 6.88 22.91 8.57
CA ASN A 174 6.01 23.18 7.43
C ASN A 174 5.14 21.97 7.09
N SER A 175 5.66 20.75 7.24
CA SER A 175 4.90 19.52 7.00
C SER A 175 3.80 19.33 8.04
N LEU A 176 4.05 19.65 9.31
CA LEU A 176 3.04 19.64 10.38
C LEU A 176 1.87 20.55 10.06
N GLU A 177 2.14 21.72 9.47
CA GLU A 177 1.12 22.65 8.99
C GLU A 177 0.31 22.05 7.83
N SER A 178 0.98 21.52 6.79
CA SER A 178 0.31 20.82 5.68
C SER A 178 -0.52 19.62 6.13
N PHE A 179 -0.04 18.83 7.09
CA PHE A 179 -0.80 17.72 7.67
C PHE A 179 -1.97 18.22 8.52
N GLY A 180 -1.78 19.28 9.30
CA GLY A 180 -2.85 19.93 10.03
C GLY A 180 -3.98 20.42 9.12
N ASP A 181 -3.64 20.99 7.97
CA ASP A 181 -4.61 21.37 6.93
C ASP A 181 -5.27 20.17 6.25
N ALA A 182 -4.48 19.12 5.97
CA ALA A 182 -4.97 17.86 5.42
C ALA A 182 -5.95 17.12 6.35
N LEU A 183 -5.92 17.38 7.66
CA LEU A 183 -6.82 16.80 8.66
C LEU A 183 -7.98 17.74 9.06
N SER A 184 -8.03 18.95 8.51
CA SER A 184 -9.13 19.90 8.71
C SER A 184 -10.29 19.67 7.73
N MET A 185 -11.52 19.91 8.18
CA MET A 185 -12.71 19.98 7.31
C MET A 185 -13.08 21.42 6.90
N GLU A 186 -12.32 22.42 7.37
CA GLU A 186 -12.59 23.84 7.14
C GLU A 186 -12.78 24.17 5.66
N LYS A 187 -11.87 23.68 4.80
CA LYS A 187 -11.94 23.89 3.34
C LYS A 187 -13.15 23.22 2.66
N TYR A 188 -13.88 22.35 3.37
CA TYR A 188 -14.99 21.57 2.84
C TYR A 188 -16.35 21.92 3.47
N GLN A 189 -16.43 22.84 4.44
CA GLN A 189 -17.63 23.05 5.26
C GLN A 189 -18.92 23.30 4.45
N ASN A 190 -18.83 24.00 3.31
CA ASN A 190 -19.99 24.33 2.49
C ASN A 190 -20.17 23.41 1.26
N MET A 191 -19.33 22.39 1.14
CA MET A 191 -19.31 21.47 0.01
C MET A 191 -20.17 20.24 0.29
N THR A 192 -20.69 19.65 -0.78
CA THR A 192 -21.30 18.32 -0.73
C THR A 192 -20.21 17.24 -0.62
N TRP A 193 -20.61 16.02 -0.27
CA TRP A 193 -19.69 14.87 -0.30
C TRP A 193 -19.05 14.69 -1.69
N THR A 194 -19.84 14.80 -2.76
CA THR A 194 -19.35 14.67 -4.14
C THR A 194 -18.27 15.71 -4.45
N GLN A 195 -18.51 16.98 -4.12
CA GLN A 195 -17.53 18.05 -4.33
C GLN A 195 -16.25 17.81 -3.53
N THR A 196 -16.39 17.33 -2.29
CA THR A 196 -15.26 17.07 -1.40
C THR A 196 -14.39 15.91 -1.88
N ILE A 197 -15.02 14.83 -2.33
CA ILE A 197 -14.33 13.70 -2.95
C ILE A 197 -13.61 14.15 -4.23
N ASN A 198 -14.27 14.91 -5.11
CA ASN A 198 -13.68 15.38 -6.36
C ASN A 198 -12.43 16.24 -6.10
N LEU A 199 -12.50 17.16 -5.14
CA LEU A 199 -11.34 17.95 -4.73
C LEU A 199 -10.24 17.09 -4.11
N SER A 200 -10.60 16.06 -3.34
CA SER A 200 -9.61 15.14 -2.78
C SER A 200 -8.89 14.33 -3.87
N PHE A 201 -9.60 13.95 -4.94
CA PHE A 201 -9.03 13.32 -6.15
C PHE A 201 -8.07 14.26 -6.89
N ILE A 202 -8.42 15.55 -7.04
CA ILE A 202 -7.50 16.56 -7.58
C ILE A 202 -6.26 16.70 -6.69
N GLY A 203 -6.45 16.69 -5.37
CA GLY A 203 -5.36 16.73 -4.39
C GLY A 203 -4.38 15.55 -4.52
N ILE A 204 -4.86 14.31 -4.61
CA ILE A 204 -3.98 13.15 -4.81
C ILE A 204 -3.30 13.17 -6.18
N ALA A 205 -3.96 13.67 -7.23
CA ALA A 205 -3.30 13.88 -8.53
C ALA A 205 -2.12 14.84 -8.40
N ASN A 206 -2.30 16.00 -7.75
CA ASN A 206 -1.22 16.94 -7.45
C ASN A 206 -0.11 16.32 -6.57
N GLY A 207 -0.48 15.53 -5.56
CA GLY A 207 0.47 14.87 -4.68
C GLY A 207 1.34 13.85 -5.42
N LEU A 208 0.72 12.95 -6.19
CA LEU A 208 1.45 11.94 -6.96
C LEU A 208 2.30 12.57 -8.06
N LYS A 209 1.78 13.60 -8.74
CA LYS A 209 2.51 14.38 -9.73
C LYS A 209 3.84 14.91 -9.22
N LYS A 210 3.85 15.50 -8.02
CA LYS A 210 5.06 16.01 -7.36
C LYS A 210 6.01 14.88 -6.97
N LEU A 211 5.48 13.79 -6.42
CA LEU A 211 6.27 12.59 -6.10
C LEU A 211 6.96 12.00 -7.33
N VAL A 212 6.30 12.04 -8.49
CA VAL A 212 6.88 11.60 -9.76
C VAL A 212 7.73 12.67 -10.47
N LYS A 213 8.05 13.78 -9.78
CA LYS A 213 8.88 14.89 -10.27
C LYS A 213 8.40 15.48 -11.60
N ASP A 214 7.09 15.51 -11.81
CA ASP A 214 6.51 16.15 -12.98
C ASP A 214 6.46 17.67 -12.76
N SER A 215 7.10 18.42 -13.65
CA SER A 215 7.29 19.87 -13.51
C SER A 215 6.13 20.71 -14.03
N THR A 216 5.03 20.11 -14.48
CA THR A 216 3.86 20.86 -14.95
C THR A 216 3.14 21.55 -13.78
N ALA A 217 2.45 22.67 -14.02
CA ALA A 217 1.77 23.44 -12.97
C ALA A 217 0.70 22.61 -12.24
N ASP A 218 0.57 22.79 -10.91
CA ASP A 218 -0.46 22.11 -10.11
C ASP A 218 -1.87 22.42 -10.64
N PHE A 219 -2.77 21.44 -10.52
CA PHE A 219 -4.19 21.61 -10.77
C PHE A 219 -4.80 22.49 -9.67
N ASN A 220 -5.77 23.32 -10.03
CA ASN A 220 -6.41 24.22 -9.06
C ASN A 220 -7.28 23.42 -8.07
N GLU A 221 -6.95 23.43 -6.79
CA GLU A 221 -7.67 22.71 -5.72
C GLU A 221 -8.93 23.46 -5.23
N GLU A 222 -9.29 24.58 -5.87
CA GLU A 222 -10.53 25.31 -5.65
C GLU A 222 -11.51 25.17 -6.82
N ASP A 223 -11.05 24.66 -7.97
CA ASP A 223 -11.86 24.53 -9.19
C ASP A 223 -12.34 23.07 -9.38
N ILE A 224 -13.63 22.82 -9.11
CA ILE A 224 -14.29 21.53 -9.35
C ILE A 224 -14.84 21.38 -10.77
N SER A 225 -14.46 22.24 -11.72
CA SER A 225 -14.90 22.11 -13.10
C SER A 225 -14.55 20.75 -13.68
N ALA A 226 -15.43 20.22 -14.53
CA ALA A 226 -15.24 18.95 -15.22
C ALA A 226 -13.90 18.92 -15.98
N THR A 227 -13.51 20.05 -16.58
CA THR A 227 -12.23 20.20 -17.29
C THR A 227 -11.03 20.04 -16.37
N ASN A 228 -11.00 20.75 -15.23
CA ASN A 228 -9.88 20.66 -14.29
C ASN A 228 -9.77 19.26 -13.70
N PHE A 229 -10.89 18.67 -13.29
CA PHE A 229 -10.93 17.30 -12.78
C PHE A 229 -10.45 16.27 -13.81
N LYS A 230 -10.93 16.36 -15.06
CA LYS A 230 -10.51 15.48 -16.15
C LYS A 230 -9.00 15.52 -16.37
N ASN A 231 -8.43 16.72 -16.41
CA ASN A 231 -6.98 16.91 -16.57
C ASN A 231 -6.21 16.35 -15.38
N ALA A 232 -6.70 16.57 -14.15
CA ALA A 232 -6.10 16.02 -12.94
C ALA A 232 -6.08 14.48 -12.96
N MET A 233 -7.18 13.84 -13.36
CA MET A 233 -7.26 12.38 -13.42
C MET A 233 -6.43 11.77 -14.57
N GLN A 234 -6.30 12.46 -15.71
CA GLN A 234 -5.35 12.05 -16.75
C GLN A 234 -3.90 12.12 -16.25
N ASN A 235 -3.55 13.12 -15.45
CA ASN A 235 -2.22 13.21 -14.86
C ASN A 235 -2.01 12.18 -13.74
N LEU A 236 -3.04 11.85 -12.98
CA LEU A 236 -3.03 10.75 -12.02
C LEU A 236 -2.68 9.42 -12.70
N GLU A 237 -3.35 9.10 -13.81
CA GLU A 237 -3.06 7.92 -14.65
C GLU A 237 -1.59 7.89 -15.10
N LEU A 238 -1.07 9.01 -15.62
CA LEU A 238 0.33 9.13 -16.04
C LEU A 238 1.32 8.95 -14.88
N SER A 239 0.99 9.50 -13.71
CA SER A 239 1.84 9.40 -12.51
C SER A 239 1.88 7.96 -12.00
N LEU A 240 0.74 7.28 -11.94
CA LEU A 240 0.66 5.86 -11.58
C LEU A 240 1.43 4.98 -12.56
N THR A 241 1.33 5.26 -13.86
CA THR A 241 2.10 4.55 -14.90
C THR A 241 3.61 4.69 -14.67
N LYS A 242 4.09 5.90 -14.36
CA LYS A 242 5.51 6.15 -14.04
C LYS A 242 5.97 5.36 -12.81
N LEU A 243 5.12 5.26 -11.78
CA LEU A 243 5.39 4.50 -10.57
C LEU A 243 5.42 2.98 -10.83
N ARG A 244 4.40 2.46 -11.54
CA ARG A 244 4.29 1.04 -11.93
C ARG A 244 5.50 0.59 -12.75
N ASP A 245 5.88 1.37 -13.75
CA ASP A 245 7.03 1.07 -14.62
C ASP A 245 8.38 1.21 -13.90
N LYS A 246 8.39 1.52 -12.59
CA LYS A 246 9.58 1.75 -11.76
C LYS A 246 10.54 2.78 -12.37
N LYS A 247 10.03 3.70 -13.21
CA LYS A 247 10.82 4.79 -13.80
C LYS A 247 11.30 5.77 -12.73
N ILE A 248 10.72 5.70 -11.53
CA ILE A 248 11.04 6.53 -10.38
C ILE A 248 11.21 5.63 -9.17
N VAL A 249 12.37 5.75 -8.53
CA VAL A 249 12.63 5.11 -7.24
C VAL A 249 12.10 6.03 -6.15
N LEU A 250 11.03 5.62 -5.48
CA LEU A 250 10.57 6.25 -4.25
C LEU A 250 11.51 5.86 -3.11
N ASP A 251 12.64 6.55 -3.04
CA ASP A 251 13.54 6.44 -1.91
C ASP A 251 13.13 7.40 -0.78
N GLU A 252 13.73 7.21 0.40
CA GLU A 252 13.44 7.98 1.60
C GLU A 252 13.62 9.49 1.38
N THR A 253 14.64 9.89 0.62
CA THR A 253 14.92 11.30 0.30
C THR A 253 13.81 11.91 -0.53
N THR A 254 13.29 11.16 -1.50
CA THR A 254 12.19 11.57 -2.36
C THR A 254 10.89 11.73 -1.56
N VAL A 255 10.59 10.81 -0.63
CA VAL A 255 9.40 10.95 0.24
C VAL A 255 9.52 12.19 1.13
N LEU A 256 10.68 12.43 1.74
CA LEU A 256 10.87 13.52 2.70
C LEU A 256 10.80 14.89 2.03
N SER A 257 11.47 15.05 0.89
CA SER A 257 11.39 16.28 0.11
C SER A 257 9.98 16.60 -0.40
N ASN A 258 9.03 15.67 -0.27
CA ASN A 258 7.66 15.79 -0.75
C ASN A 258 6.60 15.53 0.34
N LEU A 259 6.88 15.81 1.62
CA LEU A 259 5.92 15.62 2.71
C LEU A 259 4.58 16.35 2.51
N ASP A 260 4.59 17.55 1.92
CA ASP A 260 3.36 18.24 1.51
C ASP A 260 2.50 17.40 0.53
N SER A 261 3.16 16.69 -0.39
CA SER A 261 2.49 15.78 -1.32
C SER A 261 1.91 14.56 -0.60
N ILE A 262 2.61 14.07 0.42
CA ILE A 262 2.10 13.02 1.30
C ILE A 262 0.87 13.51 2.07
N ALA A 263 0.87 14.76 2.56
CA ALA A 263 -0.30 15.35 3.22
C ALA A 263 -1.53 15.37 2.29
N LYS A 264 -1.36 15.62 0.98
CA LYS A 264 -2.45 15.51 0.00
C LYS A 264 -2.98 14.10 -0.16
N ILE A 265 -2.11 13.09 -0.14
CA ILE A 265 -2.49 11.67 -0.17
C ILE A 265 -3.25 11.28 1.12
N VAL A 266 -2.76 11.73 2.29
CA VAL A 266 -3.43 11.51 3.57
C VAL A 266 -4.80 12.16 3.60
N ASN A 267 -4.93 13.39 3.09
CA ASN A 267 -6.23 14.07 2.96
C ASN A 267 -7.20 13.24 2.10
N PHE A 268 -6.75 12.74 0.94
CA PHE A 268 -7.55 11.87 0.09
C PHE A 268 -8.02 10.61 0.82
N ALA A 269 -7.09 9.86 1.43
CA ALA A 269 -7.42 8.66 2.18
C ALA A 269 -8.42 8.95 3.32
N ARG A 270 -8.21 10.03 4.08
CA ARG A 270 -9.12 10.49 5.13
C ARG A 270 -10.52 10.77 4.58
N ILE A 271 -10.63 11.55 3.51
CA ILE A 271 -11.94 11.89 2.92
C ILE A 271 -12.67 10.64 2.44
N CYS A 272 -11.98 9.68 1.81
CA CYS A 272 -12.58 8.40 1.41
C CYS A 272 -13.08 7.61 2.63
N MET A 273 -12.29 7.52 3.70
CA MET A 273 -12.70 6.83 4.93
C MET A 273 -13.89 7.49 5.60
N LEU A 274 -13.89 8.82 5.71
CA LEU A 274 -15.01 9.57 6.30
C LEU A 274 -16.27 9.44 5.46
N TYR A 275 -16.17 9.49 4.13
CA TYR A 275 -17.30 9.29 3.23
C TYR A 275 -17.93 7.90 3.42
N LEU A 276 -17.11 6.85 3.40
CA LEU A 276 -17.58 5.48 3.61
C LEU A 276 -18.12 5.26 5.03
N SER A 277 -17.44 5.75 6.06
CA SER A 277 -17.88 5.60 7.44
C SER A 277 -19.21 6.30 7.69
N ASN A 278 -19.38 7.55 7.23
CA ASN A 278 -20.63 8.29 7.41
C ASN A 278 -21.80 7.63 6.68
N PHE A 279 -21.53 6.92 5.59
CA PHE A 279 -22.52 6.11 4.91
C PHE A 279 -22.86 4.82 5.67
N ILE A 280 -21.85 4.01 5.99
CA ILE A 280 -22.00 2.71 6.67
C ILE A 280 -22.72 2.88 8.01
N VAL A 281 -22.39 3.94 8.75
CA VAL A 281 -22.98 4.22 10.07
C VAL A 281 -24.42 4.74 9.98
N SER A 282 -24.88 5.20 8.81
CA SER A 282 -26.25 5.70 8.65
C SER A 282 -27.30 4.57 8.55
N ASP A 283 -28.57 4.91 8.84
CA ASP A 283 -29.73 4.01 8.69
C ASP A 283 -29.96 3.56 7.24
N GLN A 284 -29.35 4.25 6.26
CA GLN A 284 -29.43 3.93 4.84
C GLN A 284 -28.62 2.69 4.45
N PHE A 285 -27.75 2.20 5.34
CA PHE A 285 -26.87 1.08 5.04
C PHE A 285 -27.62 -0.25 4.89
N GLU A 286 -28.68 -0.46 5.67
CA GLU A 286 -29.39 -1.75 5.78
C GLU A 286 -30.56 -1.91 4.79
N VAL A 287 -30.99 -0.83 4.14
CA VAL A 287 -32.15 -0.83 3.22
C VAL A 287 -31.68 -0.64 1.79
N ASP A 288 -32.20 -1.42 0.84
CA ASP A 288 -31.79 -1.32 -0.57
C ASP A 288 -32.03 0.09 -1.14
N LEU A 289 -30.95 0.75 -1.58
CA LEU A 289 -30.99 2.16 -1.95
C LEU A 289 -31.51 2.39 -3.36
N THR A 290 -32.35 3.41 -3.49
CA THR A 290 -32.76 4.01 -4.75
C THR A 290 -31.69 5.01 -5.25
N ALA A 291 -31.73 5.33 -6.55
CA ALA A 291 -30.87 6.37 -7.12
C ALA A 291 -31.07 7.75 -6.49
N GLU A 292 -32.29 8.07 -6.07
CA GLU A 292 -32.62 9.32 -5.38
C GLU A 292 -31.94 9.38 -4.01
N GLN A 293 -32.01 8.32 -3.20
CA GLN A 293 -31.35 8.27 -1.89
C GLN A 293 -29.82 8.34 -2.01
N VAL A 294 -29.23 7.71 -3.02
CA VAL A 294 -27.79 7.85 -3.31
C VAL A 294 -27.44 9.32 -3.62
N ASN A 295 -28.24 9.97 -4.46
CA ASN A 295 -28.08 11.40 -4.77
C ASN A 295 -28.25 12.30 -3.55
N GLU A 296 -29.23 12.03 -2.70
CA GLU A 296 -29.46 12.79 -1.46
C GLU A 296 -28.22 12.71 -0.55
N PHE A 297 -27.66 11.52 -0.34
CA PHE A 297 -26.45 11.37 0.45
C PHE A 297 -25.26 12.09 -0.19
N ARG A 298 -25.02 11.87 -1.49
CA ARG A 298 -23.93 12.49 -2.25
C ARG A 298 -24.00 14.03 -2.29
N ASN A 299 -25.21 14.59 -2.23
CA ASN A 299 -25.46 16.03 -2.22
C ASN A 299 -25.63 16.62 -0.80
N LYS A 300 -25.54 15.78 0.24
CA LYS A 300 -25.53 16.26 1.62
C LYS A 300 -24.28 17.11 1.87
N LYS A 301 -24.47 18.28 2.47
CA LYS A 301 -23.38 19.19 2.82
C LYS A 301 -22.67 18.73 4.07
N ILE A 302 -21.35 18.82 4.09
CA ILE A 302 -20.51 18.40 5.23
C ILE A 302 -20.86 19.14 6.51
N SER A 303 -21.12 20.45 6.45
CA SER A 303 -21.56 21.26 7.60
C SER A 303 -22.84 20.78 8.28
N THR A 304 -23.66 19.97 7.62
CA THR A 304 -24.90 19.44 8.20
C THR A 304 -24.70 18.14 8.99
N ILE A 305 -23.47 17.66 9.07
CA ILE A 305 -23.11 16.40 9.74
C ILE A 305 -22.26 16.75 10.96
N ALA A 306 -22.83 16.57 12.15
CA ALA A 306 -22.23 16.94 13.43
C ALA A 306 -20.84 16.31 13.65
N ASP A 307 -20.63 15.10 13.12
CA ASP A 307 -19.41 14.29 13.30
C ASP A 307 -18.67 14.05 11.98
N SER A 308 -18.76 14.98 11.02
CA SER A 308 -18.19 14.80 9.68
C SER A 308 -16.68 14.57 9.61
N ASN A 309 -15.94 14.95 10.66
CA ASN A 309 -14.48 14.75 10.77
C ASN A 309 -14.10 13.73 11.86
N ILE A 310 -15.07 12.92 12.30
CA ILE A 310 -14.85 11.84 13.27
C ILE A 310 -15.04 10.51 12.57
N LEU A 311 -14.08 9.60 12.77
CA LEU A 311 -14.13 8.24 12.26
C LEU A 311 -14.35 7.27 13.42
N ASN A 312 -15.53 6.64 13.47
CA ASN A 312 -15.84 5.59 14.43
C ASN A 312 -15.47 4.23 13.84
N PHE A 313 -14.22 3.81 14.07
CA PHE A 313 -13.71 2.55 13.50
C PHE A 313 -14.48 1.35 14.03
N LYS A 314 -14.82 1.34 15.32
CA LYS A 314 -15.49 0.20 15.96
C LYS A 314 -16.83 -0.06 15.30
N GLU A 315 -17.68 0.95 15.22
CA GLU A 315 -19.01 0.84 14.63
C GLU A 315 -18.95 0.54 13.13
N MET A 316 -18.02 1.16 12.40
CA MET A 316 -17.81 0.86 10.98
C MET A 316 -17.45 -0.61 10.76
N PHE A 317 -16.51 -1.15 11.56
CA PHE A 317 -16.10 -2.55 11.46
C PHE A 317 -17.19 -3.53 11.92
N GLU A 318 -17.96 -3.19 12.96
CA GLU A 318 -19.13 -3.94 13.40
C GLU A 318 -20.15 -4.11 12.26
N LYS A 319 -20.55 -2.99 11.63
CA LYS A 319 -21.51 -3.01 10.52
C LYS A 319 -20.96 -3.73 9.29
N VAL A 320 -19.68 -3.56 8.95
CA VAL A 320 -19.03 -4.27 7.82
C VAL A 320 -18.97 -5.77 8.09
N LYS A 321 -18.57 -6.20 9.30
CA LYS A 321 -18.50 -7.61 9.67
C LYS A 321 -19.88 -8.26 9.62
N GLU A 322 -20.88 -7.62 10.22
CA GLU A 322 -22.27 -8.11 10.21
C GLU A 322 -22.81 -8.21 8.77
N THR A 323 -22.47 -7.24 7.91
CA THR A 323 -22.88 -7.24 6.51
C THR A 323 -22.25 -8.36 5.70
N ILE A 324 -20.93 -8.55 5.81
CA ILE A 324 -20.20 -9.49 4.94
C ILE A 324 -20.33 -10.92 5.46
N PHE A 325 -20.34 -11.10 6.79
CA PHE A 325 -20.23 -12.42 7.45
C PHE A 325 -21.45 -12.77 8.32
N GLY A 326 -22.46 -11.91 8.41
CA GLY A 326 -23.67 -12.16 9.19
C GLY A 326 -24.45 -13.41 8.76
N SER A 327 -25.28 -13.90 9.67
CA SER A 327 -26.04 -15.15 9.55
C SER A 327 -27.23 -15.10 8.57
N ASN A 328 -27.52 -13.95 7.95
CA ASN A 328 -28.70 -13.77 7.12
C ASN A 328 -28.47 -14.13 5.64
N SER A 329 -28.88 -15.37 5.33
CA SER A 329 -29.20 -15.96 4.01
C SER A 329 -28.05 -16.30 3.06
N SER A 330 -28.08 -17.53 2.57
CA SER A 330 -27.03 -18.23 1.81
C SER A 330 -27.12 -18.08 0.29
N THR A 331 -28.02 -17.24 -0.23
CA THR A 331 -28.33 -17.22 -1.68
C THR A 331 -28.30 -15.85 -2.35
N ASN A 332 -28.31 -14.75 -1.59
CA ASN A 332 -28.31 -13.38 -2.14
C ASN A 332 -27.14 -12.59 -1.58
N ALA A 333 -26.61 -11.65 -2.38
CA ALA A 333 -25.59 -10.74 -1.90
C ALA A 333 -26.14 -9.79 -0.82
N PRO A 334 -25.37 -9.48 0.23
CA PRO A 334 -25.80 -8.58 1.30
C PRO A 334 -26.26 -7.23 0.74
N ILE A 335 -27.41 -6.73 1.20
CA ILE A 335 -27.97 -5.42 0.81
C ILE A 335 -26.95 -4.31 1.04
N ALA A 336 -26.23 -4.36 2.15
CA ALA A 336 -25.21 -3.37 2.46
C ALA A 336 -24.02 -3.39 1.48
N LEU A 337 -23.62 -4.55 0.94
CA LEU A 337 -22.62 -4.60 -0.15
C LEU A 337 -23.19 -3.96 -1.43
N LYS A 338 -24.44 -4.27 -1.80
CA LYS A 338 -25.14 -3.62 -2.92
C LYS A 338 -25.14 -2.10 -2.75
N ASN A 339 -25.46 -1.63 -1.56
CA ASN A 339 -25.53 -0.21 -1.22
C ASN A 339 -24.19 0.50 -1.28
N VAL A 340 -23.10 -0.12 -0.80
CA VAL A 340 -21.74 0.42 -0.95
C VAL A 340 -21.37 0.54 -2.44
N LEU A 341 -21.65 -0.50 -3.23
CA LEU A 341 -21.40 -0.45 -4.67
C LEU A 341 -22.26 0.60 -5.37
N LYS A 342 -23.53 0.78 -4.97
CA LYS A 342 -24.40 1.86 -5.48
C LYS A 342 -23.83 3.22 -5.13
N LEU A 343 -23.43 3.42 -3.87
CA LEU A 343 -22.85 4.67 -3.42
C LEU A 343 -21.58 5.05 -4.19
N LEU A 344 -20.74 4.07 -4.52
CA LEU A 344 -19.49 4.30 -5.23
C LEU A 344 -19.68 4.40 -6.75
N PHE A 345 -20.53 3.55 -7.34
CA PHE A 345 -20.55 3.33 -8.78
C PHE A 345 -21.88 3.63 -9.48
N LEU A 346 -22.98 3.87 -8.76
CA LEU A 346 -24.25 4.22 -9.42
C LEU A 346 -24.14 5.60 -10.08
N ASN A 347 -24.29 5.66 -11.39
CA ASN A 347 -24.62 6.89 -12.10
C ASN A 347 -26.14 7.11 -12.01
N THR A 348 -26.54 8.28 -11.51
CA THR A 348 -27.94 8.58 -11.21
C THR A 348 -28.68 9.28 -12.37
N THR A 349 -28.02 9.48 -13.50
CA THR A 349 -28.72 9.85 -14.73
C THR A 349 -29.46 8.65 -15.32
N GLN A 350 -30.75 8.85 -15.58
CA GLN A 350 -31.67 7.76 -15.94
C GLN A 350 -31.28 6.98 -17.22
N ASP A 351 -30.41 7.50 -18.06
CA ASP A 351 -30.08 6.90 -19.36
C ASP A 351 -28.69 6.25 -19.43
N TYR A 352 -27.84 6.44 -18.42
CA TYR A 352 -26.45 5.98 -18.45
C TYR A 352 -26.34 4.45 -18.59
N TYR A 353 -27.08 3.70 -17.77
CA TYR A 353 -27.03 2.23 -17.81
C TYR A 353 -28.09 1.59 -18.72
N LYS A 354 -29.17 2.31 -19.06
CA LYS A 354 -30.26 1.79 -19.89
C LYS A 354 -29.80 1.47 -21.31
N ASN A 355 -28.89 2.26 -21.87
CA ASN A 355 -28.39 2.09 -23.24
C ASN A 355 -27.23 1.09 -23.36
N MET A 356 -26.70 0.58 -22.24
CA MET A 356 -25.55 -0.33 -22.23
C MET A 356 -25.97 -1.82 -22.11
N ILE A 357 -27.16 -2.20 -22.57
CA ILE A 357 -27.65 -3.60 -22.49
C ILE A 357 -27.12 -4.37 -23.70
N PHE A 358 -26.50 -5.54 -23.49
CA PHE A 358 -26.25 -6.46 -24.60
C PHE A 358 -27.56 -7.17 -24.94
N ASP A 359 -28.30 -6.64 -25.90
CA ASP A 359 -29.51 -7.28 -26.41
C ASP A 359 -29.20 -8.08 -27.67
N LEU A 360 -29.07 -9.40 -27.50
CA LEU A 360 -28.87 -10.35 -28.59
C LEU A 360 -30.15 -11.10 -28.95
N SER A 361 -31.29 -10.76 -28.32
CA SER A 361 -32.53 -11.53 -28.44
C SER A 361 -33.12 -11.56 -29.85
N ASP A 362 -32.81 -10.55 -30.66
CA ASP A 362 -33.25 -10.42 -32.05
C ASP A 362 -32.18 -10.85 -33.09
N ILE A 363 -31.10 -11.54 -32.69
CA ILE A 363 -30.00 -11.94 -33.60
C ILE A 363 -30.12 -13.41 -34.02
N ASP A 364 -29.85 -13.69 -35.29
CA ASP A 364 -29.56 -15.06 -35.72
C ASP A 364 -28.20 -15.52 -35.18
N LEU A 365 -28.22 -16.32 -34.11
CA LEU A 365 -27.03 -16.86 -33.46
C LEU A 365 -26.18 -17.78 -34.39
N SER A 366 -26.70 -18.17 -35.55
CA SER A 366 -25.93 -18.90 -36.56
C SER A 366 -25.01 -17.99 -37.40
N ASP A 367 -25.28 -16.68 -37.44
CA ASP A 367 -24.38 -15.68 -38.02
C ASP A 367 -23.43 -15.13 -36.95
N PHE A 368 -22.28 -15.80 -36.83
CA PHE A 368 -21.20 -15.39 -35.93
C PHE A 368 -20.74 -13.95 -36.20
N SER A 369 -20.82 -13.45 -37.45
CA SER A 369 -20.42 -12.08 -37.78
C SER A 369 -21.40 -11.06 -37.22
N GLU A 370 -22.71 -11.32 -37.29
CA GLU A 370 -23.74 -10.43 -36.74
C GLU A 370 -23.65 -10.37 -35.20
N VAL A 371 -23.43 -11.52 -34.56
CA VAL A 371 -23.19 -11.62 -33.12
C VAL A 371 -21.97 -10.80 -32.69
N ILE A 372 -20.84 -10.96 -33.39
CA ILE A 372 -19.61 -10.20 -33.10
C ILE A 372 -19.83 -8.70 -33.31
N GLN A 373 -20.56 -8.29 -34.35
CA GLN A 373 -20.86 -6.86 -34.59
C GLN A 373 -21.70 -6.23 -33.48
N LYS A 374 -22.73 -6.92 -32.97
CA LYS A 374 -23.51 -6.40 -31.83
C LYS A 374 -22.71 -6.39 -30.53
N ILE A 375 -21.87 -7.41 -30.28
CA ILE A 375 -20.93 -7.39 -29.14
C ILE A 375 -20.00 -6.18 -29.25
N ILE A 376 -19.43 -5.92 -30.43
CA ILE A 376 -18.58 -4.76 -30.69
C ILE A 376 -19.34 -3.46 -30.44
N GLN A 377 -20.54 -3.31 -30.99
CA GLN A 377 -21.35 -2.11 -30.79
C GLN A 377 -21.65 -1.87 -29.31
N SER A 378 -22.06 -2.90 -28.58
CA SER A 378 -22.32 -2.80 -27.15
C SER A 378 -21.05 -2.47 -26.37
N LEU A 379 -19.90 -3.09 -26.67
CA LEU A 379 -18.63 -2.75 -26.01
C LEU A 379 -18.21 -1.30 -26.27
N GLN A 380 -18.44 -0.78 -27.48
CA GLN A 380 -18.22 0.62 -27.82
C GLN A 380 -19.17 1.54 -27.03
N GLU A 381 -20.41 1.11 -26.80
CA GLU A 381 -21.37 1.81 -25.93
C GLU A 381 -20.95 1.75 -24.45
N PHE A 382 -20.44 0.61 -23.95
CA PHE A 382 -19.83 0.48 -22.63
C PHE A 382 -18.59 1.35 -22.46
N GLN A 383 -17.85 1.62 -23.54
CA GLN A 383 -16.67 2.50 -23.50
C GLN A 383 -17.04 3.99 -23.48
N LYS A 384 -18.27 4.38 -23.82
CA LYS A 384 -18.66 5.80 -23.80
C LYS A 384 -18.53 6.32 -22.37
N ASP A 385 -17.45 7.07 -22.15
CA ASP A 385 -17.22 7.91 -20.98
C ASP A 385 -18.25 9.05 -21.02
N ASP A 386 -19.54 8.76 -20.78
CA ASP A 386 -20.57 9.80 -20.78
C ASP A 386 -20.45 10.57 -19.46
N PHE A 387 -19.64 11.61 -19.53
CA PHE A 387 -19.50 12.68 -18.54
C PHE A 387 -20.88 13.30 -18.29
N VAL A 388 -21.36 13.25 -17.05
CA VAL A 388 -22.53 14.03 -16.66
C VAL A 388 -22.10 15.09 -15.67
N ASP A 389 -22.43 16.33 -16.01
CA ASP A 389 -22.18 17.55 -15.23
C ASP A 389 -22.53 17.38 -13.74
N GLY A 390 -21.50 17.17 -12.90
CA GLY A 390 -21.59 17.25 -11.43
C GLY A 390 -21.15 16.00 -10.67
N ASP A 391 -21.25 14.80 -11.25
CA ASP A 391 -20.81 13.54 -10.61
C ASP A 391 -19.58 12.97 -11.34
N LEU A 392 -18.48 13.70 -11.20
CA LEU A 392 -17.18 13.35 -11.76
C LEU A 392 -16.50 12.18 -11.00
N GLY A 393 -17.05 11.76 -9.85
CA GLY A 393 -16.31 11.28 -8.68
C GLY A 393 -15.59 9.93 -8.81
N PHE A 394 -16.26 8.84 -8.47
CA PHE A 394 -15.57 7.56 -8.23
C PHE A 394 -15.35 6.72 -9.49
N ASN A 395 -16.34 6.60 -10.37
CA ASN A 395 -16.22 5.79 -11.60
C ASN A 395 -15.07 6.26 -12.48
N TYR A 396 -15.10 7.53 -12.86
CA TYR A 396 -14.10 8.08 -13.76
C TYR A 396 -12.69 8.04 -13.15
N ALA A 397 -12.56 8.41 -11.87
CA ALA A 397 -11.28 8.33 -11.16
C ALA A 397 -10.76 6.88 -11.09
N MET A 398 -11.63 5.91 -10.79
CA MET A 398 -11.24 4.50 -10.72
C MET A 398 -10.78 3.96 -12.08
N THR A 399 -11.47 4.29 -13.16
CA THR A 399 -11.04 3.94 -14.53
C THR A 399 -9.62 4.44 -14.80
N ARG A 400 -9.29 5.67 -14.38
CA ARG A 400 -7.97 6.29 -14.57
C ARG A 400 -6.90 5.65 -13.68
N ILE A 401 -7.25 5.34 -12.43
CA ILE A 401 -6.37 4.61 -11.51
C ILE A 401 -6.02 3.23 -12.08
N LEU A 402 -7.02 2.47 -12.52
CA LEU A 402 -6.83 1.14 -13.09
C LEU A 402 -6.00 1.19 -14.38
N ASN A 403 -6.27 2.15 -15.27
CA ASN A 403 -5.46 2.39 -16.48
C ASN A 403 -3.98 2.65 -16.15
N GLY A 404 -3.71 3.47 -15.12
CA GLY A 404 -2.33 3.78 -14.72
C GLY A 404 -1.64 2.66 -13.93
N SER A 405 -2.39 1.80 -13.25
CA SER A 405 -1.85 0.82 -12.29
C SER A 405 -1.72 -0.59 -12.87
N ILE A 406 -2.58 -0.97 -13.82
CA ILE A 406 -2.60 -2.31 -14.42
C ILE A 406 -1.73 -2.34 -15.67
N ASP A 407 -0.94 -3.39 -15.86
CA ASP A 407 -0.27 -3.65 -17.14
C ASP A 407 -1.27 -4.20 -18.16
N ILE A 408 -1.87 -3.30 -18.93
CA ILE A 408 -2.86 -3.64 -19.96
C ILE A 408 -2.27 -4.62 -20.97
N LYS A 409 -0.98 -4.53 -21.31
CA LYS A 409 -0.36 -5.44 -22.27
C LYS A 409 -0.34 -6.86 -21.73
N LYS A 410 0.08 -7.02 -20.47
CA LYS A 410 0.05 -8.33 -19.80
C LYS A 410 -1.36 -8.91 -19.71
N LEU A 411 -2.36 -8.05 -19.48
CA LEU A 411 -3.77 -8.45 -19.48
C LEU A 411 -4.22 -8.90 -20.89
N LEU A 412 -3.93 -8.12 -21.93
CA LEU A 412 -4.24 -8.46 -23.33
C LEU A 412 -3.57 -9.76 -23.78
N ASP A 413 -2.32 -9.99 -23.36
CA ASP A 413 -1.56 -11.21 -23.67
C ASP A 413 -2.15 -12.46 -23.00
N SER A 414 -3.03 -12.31 -22.01
CA SER A 414 -3.79 -13.41 -21.39
C SER A 414 -5.14 -13.68 -22.06
N LEU A 415 -5.54 -12.87 -23.05
CA LEU A 415 -6.80 -13.04 -23.77
C LEU A 415 -6.62 -13.97 -24.99
N PRO A 416 -7.66 -14.72 -25.39
CA PRO A 416 -7.66 -15.44 -26.67
C PRO A 416 -7.41 -14.49 -27.86
N ASP A 417 -6.65 -14.94 -28.86
CA ASP A 417 -6.19 -14.13 -30.01
C ASP A 417 -7.32 -13.38 -30.74
N MET A 418 -8.50 -14.00 -30.84
CA MET A 418 -9.68 -13.39 -31.45
C MET A 418 -10.12 -12.11 -30.71
N PHE A 419 -10.14 -12.14 -29.38
CA PHE A 419 -10.53 -11.00 -28.55
C PHE A 419 -9.42 -9.96 -28.46
N LYS A 420 -8.15 -10.40 -28.45
CA LYS A 420 -7.00 -9.51 -28.57
C LYS A 420 -7.09 -8.69 -29.86
N GLY A 421 -7.34 -9.36 -31.00
CA GLY A 421 -7.52 -8.68 -32.29
C GLY A 421 -8.70 -7.70 -32.30
N ILE A 422 -9.81 -8.02 -31.65
CA ILE A 422 -10.97 -7.12 -31.53
C ILE A 422 -10.64 -5.91 -30.64
N ILE A 423 -10.05 -6.12 -29.47
CA ILE A 423 -9.73 -5.05 -28.52
C ILE A 423 -8.66 -4.11 -29.11
N GLU A 424 -7.63 -4.66 -29.76
CA GLU A 424 -6.58 -3.89 -30.42
C GLU A 424 -7.12 -3.11 -31.64
N ALA A 425 -7.94 -3.75 -32.49
CA ALA A 425 -8.48 -3.09 -33.69
C ALA A 425 -9.45 -1.95 -33.35
N LEU A 426 -10.18 -2.06 -32.24
CA LEU A 426 -11.18 -1.08 -31.81
C LEU A 426 -10.65 -0.08 -30.77
N ASN A 427 -9.44 -0.30 -30.25
CA ASN A 427 -8.83 0.50 -29.19
C ASN A 427 -9.75 0.61 -27.94
N LEU A 428 -10.30 -0.53 -27.50
CA LEU A 428 -11.21 -0.58 -26.36
C LEU A 428 -10.45 -0.35 -25.04
N ASN A 429 -10.99 0.51 -24.18
CA ASN A 429 -10.44 0.77 -22.85
C ASN A 429 -10.95 -0.28 -21.84
N ILE A 430 -10.18 -1.35 -21.60
CA ILE A 430 -10.59 -2.45 -20.71
C ILE A 430 -10.96 -1.95 -19.31
N PRO A 431 -10.17 -1.08 -18.64
CA PRO A 431 -10.57 -0.57 -17.33
C PRO A 431 -11.90 0.20 -17.31
N ALA A 432 -12.21 0.97 -18.35
CA ALA A 432 -13.50 1.66 -18.45
C ALA A 432 -14.67 0.66 -18.52
N ILE A 433 -14.50 -0.39 -19.33
CA ILE A 433 -15.49 -1.48 -19.44
C ILE A 433 -15.70 -2.15 -18.07
N LEU A 434 -14.64 -2.46 -17.34
CA LEU A 434 -14.71 -3.09 -16.02
C LEU A 434 -15.45 -2.21 -14.99
N VAL A 435 -15.14 -0.91 -14.93
CA VAL A 435 -15.80 0.01 -14.01
C VAL A 435 -17.28 0.18 -14.34
N ASN A 436 -17.63 0.29 -15.61
CA ASN A 436 -19.02 0.40 -16.04
C ASN A 436 -19.81 -0.89 -15.80
N LEU A 437 -19.16 -2.06 -15.90
CA LEU A 437 -19.73 -3.34 -15.50
C LEU A 437 -20.05 -3.38 -14.00
N ILE A 438 -19.14 -2.89 -13.14
CA ILE A 438 -19.36 -2.79 -11.69
C ILE A 438 -20.56 -1.86 -11.39
N GLY A 439 -20.66 -0.72 -12.07
CA GLY A 439 -21.80 0.20 -11.94
C GLY A 439 -23.14 -0.44 -12.33
N LYS A 440 -23.16 -1.30 -13.35
CA LYS A 440 -24.34 -2.09 -13.72
C LYS A 440 -24.70 -3.13 -12.66
N ILE A 441 -23.72 -3.88 -12.17
CA ILE A 441 -23.91 -4.86 -11.09
C ILE A 441 -24.50 -4.15 -9.85
N ALA A 442 -23.98 -2.97 -9.51
CA ALA A 442 -24.46 -2.17 -8.39
C ALA A 442 -25.92 -1.71 -8.55
N SER A 443 -26.30 -1.30 -9.76
CA SER A 443 -27.64 -0.78 -10.04
C SER A 443 -28.72 -1.85 -10.20
N ASN A 444 -28.34 -3.14 -10.14
CA ASN A 444 -29.20 -4.27 -10.51
C ASN A 444 -29.85 -4.07 -11.89
N THR A 445 -29.16 -3.37 -12.79
CA THR A 445 -29.61 -3.20 -14.17
C THR A 445 -29.27 -4.49 -14.90
N PRO A 446 -30.24 -5.17 -15.53
CA PRO A 446 -29.97 -6.36 -16.33
C PRO A 446 -28.87 -6.05 -17.35
N ILE A 447 -27.86 -6.93 -17.41
CA ILE A 447 -26.77 -6.76 -18.36
C ILE A 447 -27.18 -7.30 -19.74
N THR A 448 -28.18 -8.19 -19.79
CA THR A 448 -28.58 -8.90 -21.02
C THR A 448 -30.04 -9.34 -21.05
N LYS A 449 -30.65 -9.39 -22.24
CA LYS A 449 -31.67 -10.38 -22.62
C LYS A 449 -31.06 -11.32 -23.67
N GLY A 450 -31.05 -12.64 -23.41
CA GLY A 450 -30.53 -13.66 -24.33
C GLY A 450 -28.99 -13.79 -24.35
N LEU A 451 -28.40 -14.27 -23.26
CA LEU A 451 -26.95 -14.53 -23.20
C LEU A 451 -26.55 -15.69 -24.12
N ASN A 452 -25.44 -15.52 -24.84
CA ASN A 452 -24.73 -16.63 -25.48
C ASN A 452 -23.35 -16.84 -24.85
N SER A 453 -22.76 -17.99 -25.14
CA SER A 453 -21.46 -18.43 -24.61
C SER A 453 -20.32 -17.47 -24.93
N ALA A 454 -20.36 -16.76 -26.06
CA ALA A 454 -19.29 -15.87 -26.50
C ALA A 454 -19.16 -14.61 -25.62
N LEU A 455 -20.28 -14.02 -25.20
CA LEU A 455 -20.26 -12.83 -24.33
C LEU A 455 -19.79 -13.17 -22.90
N ILE A 456 -20.23 -14.31 -22.38
CA ILE A 456 -19.73 -14.85 -21.10
C ILE A 456 -18.24 -15.10 -21.18
N THR A 457 -17.79 -15.77 -22.26
CA THR A 457 -16.37 -16.01 -22.51
C THR A 457 -15.58 -14.71 -22.56
N LEU A 458 -16.10 -13.66 -23.21
CA LEU A 458 -15.45 -12.35 -23.24
C LEU A 458 -15.35 -11.71 -21.85
N ILE A 459 -16.44 -11.67 -21.08
CA ILE A 459 -16.45 -11.09 -19.73
C ILE A 459 -15.42 -11.81 -18.84
N PHE A 460 -15.39 -13.14 -18.88
CA PHE A 460 -14.44 -13.92 -18.09
C PHE A 460 -13.01 -13.82 -18.58
N SER A 461 -12.80 -13.77 -19.89
CA SER A 461 -11.48 -13.52 -20.47
C SER A 461 -10.95 -12.15 -20.03
N LEU A 462 -11.78 -11.10 -20.07
CA LEU A 462 -11.43 -9.75 -19.59
C LEU A 462 -11.09 -9.71 -18.09
N LEU A 463 -11.65 -10.64 -17.30
CA LEU A 463 -11.32 -10.85 -15.90
C LEU A 463 -10.09 -11.76 -15.69
N GLY A 464 -9.45 -12.22 -16.77
CA GLY A 464 -8.28 -13.10 -16.74
C GLY A 464 -8.60 -14.55 -16.36
N VAL A 465 -9.84 -14.99 -16.56
CA VAL A 465 -10.29 -16.34 -16.25
C VAL A 465 -10.50 -17.16 -17.53
N GLU A 466 -9.67 -18.19 -17.72
CA GLU A 466 -9.88 -19.18 -18.77
C GLU A 466 -10.98 -20.17 -18.35
N LEU A 467 -12.05 -20.28 -19.16
CA LEU A 467 -13.14 -21.22 -18.94
C LEU A 467 -13.22 -22.24 -20.08
N GLU A 468 -13.48 -23.50 -19.74
CA GLU A 468 -13.77 -24.55 -20.73
C GLU A 468 -15.17 -24.34 -21.33
N ASP A 469 -15.35 -24.59 -22.63
CA ASP A 469 -16.60 -24.40 -23.37
C ASP A 469 -17.82 -25.07 -22.71
N SER A 470 -17.62 -26.26 -22.14
CA SER A 470 -18.67 -27.02 -21.42
C SER A 470 -19.15 -26.33 -20.13
N LYS A 471 -18.28 -25.55 -19.48
CA LYS A 471 -18.60 -24.77 -18.28
C LYS A 471 -19.28 -23.46 -18.65
N ILE A 472 -18.84 -22.84 -19.75
CA ILE A 472 -19.48 -21.68 -20.34
C ILE A 472 -20.92 -22.03 -20.73
N GLN A 473 -21.15 -23.17 -21.38
CA GLN A 473 -22.50 -23.61 -21.78
C GLN A 473 -23.42 -23.83 -20.56
N LYS A 474 -22.93 -24.43 -19.48
CA LYS A 474 -23.72 -24.53 -18.22
C LYS A 474 -24.05 -23.16 -17.62
N LEU A 475 -23.12 -22.21 -17.71
CA LEU A 475 -23.35 -20.82 -17.30
C LEU A 475 -24.46 -20.17 -18.15
N VAL A 476 -24.38 -20.32 -19.48
CA VAL A 476 -25.39 -19.83 -20.43
C VAL A 476 -26.76 -20.44 -20.15
N ASP A 477 -26.82 -21.75 -19.93
CA ASP A 477 -28.07 -22.48 -19.69
C ASP A 477 -28.71 -22.08 -18.35
N GLY A 478 -27.90 -21.79 -17.32
CA GLY A 478 -28.37 -21.25 -16.04
C GLY A 478 -28.88 -19.81 -16.13
N LEU A 479 -28.30 -19.00 -17.02
CA LEU A 479 -28.64 -17.59 -17.21
C LEU A 479 -29.83 -17.37 -18.16
N ASN A 480 -30.05 -18.27 -19.12
CA ASN A 480 -31.16 -18.21 -20.05
C ASN A 480 -32.51 -18.69 -19.46
N GLY A 481 -32.52 -19.20 -18.22
CA GLY A 481 -33.73 -19.58 -17.49
C GLY A 481 -34.44 -18.42 -16.76
N GLU A 482 -33.76 -17.28 -16.56
CA GLU A 482 -34.28 -16.13 -15.82
C GLU A 482 -34.26 -14.88 -16.71
N ASN A 483 -35.43 -14.26 -16.91
CA ASN A 483 -35.56 -13.11 -17.81
C ASN A 483 -34.83 -11.84 -17.32
N ASP A 484 -34.36 -11.82 -16.06
CA ASP A 484 -33.62 -10.72 -15.44
C ASP A 484 -32.63 -11.29 -14.40
N VAL A 485 -31.36 -11.49 -14.78
CA VAL A 485 -30.33 -12.02 -13.88
C VAL A 485 -29.74 -10.89 -13.01
N ASP A 486 -29.93 -10.96 -11.69
CA ASP A 486 -29.17 -10.16 -10.72
C ASP A 486 -27.74 -10.73 -10.61
N LEU A 487 -26.80 -10.09 -11.31
CA LEU A 487 -25.41 -10.54 -11.36
C LEU A 487 -24.71 -10.57 -10.00
N LEU A 488 -25.09 -9.72 -9.05
CA LEU A 488 -24.47 -9.76 -7.74
C LEU A 488 -24.98 -10.96 -6.94
N ASN A 489 -26.26 -11.31 -7.05
CA ASN A 489 -26.78 -12.55 -6.45
C ASN A 489 -26.20 -13.79 -7.15
N LEU A 490 -25.99 -13.72 -8.47
CA LEU A 490 -25.32 -14.77 -9.22
C LEU A 490 -23.87 -14.97 -8.77
N LEU A 491 -23.09 -13.90 -8.59
CA LEU A 491 -21.74 -13.95 -8.02
C LEU A 491 -21.72 -14.48 -6.57
N TRP A 492 -22.80 -14.25 -5.82
CA TRP A 492 -22.99 -14.76 -4.47
C TRP A 492 -23.52 -16.20 -4.43
N ASN A 493 -23.98 -16.74 -5.57
CA ASN A 493 -24.49 -18.09 -5.72
C ASN A 493 -23.35 -19.11 -5.83
N GLU A 494 -23.52 -20.27 -5.20
CA GLU A 494 -22.53 -21.34 -5.10
C GLU A 494 -22.15 -21.94 -6.46
N ASP A 495 -23.10 -22.02 -7.39
CA ASP A 495 -22.93 -22.70 -8.68
C ASP A 495 -22.09 -21.89 -9.68
N PHE A 496 -22.12 -20.56 -9.58
CA PHE A 496 -21.49 -19.66 -10.55
C PHE A 496 -19.98 -19.63 -10.40
N LEU A 497 -19.47 -19.31 -9.21
CA LEU A 497 -18.04 -19.25 -8.94
C LEU A 497 -17.37 -20.64 -8.98
N GLY A 498 -18.11 -21.70 -8.64
CA GLY A 498 -17.61 -23.08 -8.79
C GLY A 498 -17.36 -23.46 -10.24
N ALA A 499 -18.25 -23.05 -11.14
CA ALA A 499 -18.06 -23.20 -12.58
C ALA A 499 -16.88 -22.36 -13.10
N ILE A 500 -16.69 -21.14 -12.57
CA ILE A 500 -15.63 -20.22 -12.98
C ILE A 500 -14.23 -20.69 -12.55
N LEU A 501 -14.11 -21.19 -11.33
CA LEU A 501 -12.82 -21.62 -10.76
C LEU A 501 -12.40 -23.02 -11.20
N GLY A 502 -13.20 -23.69 -12.03
CA GLY A 502 -12.89 -24.99 -12.60
C GLY A 502 -12.85 -26.13 -11.58
N LYS A 503 -13.64 -26.03 -10.51
CA LYS A 503 -13.59 -26.95 -9.36
C LYS A 503 -14.79 -27.90 -9.34
N PRO A 504 -14.70 -29.04 -8.64
CA PRO A 504 -15.76 -30.05 -8.63
C PRO A 504 -17.08 -29.47 -8.10
N ALA A 505 -18.22 -29.93 -8.64
CA ALA A 505 -19.57 -29.53 -8.23
C ALA A 505 -19.92 -29.87 -6.76
N ASN A 506 -18.98 -30.46 -6.02
CA ASN A 506 -19.13 -30.99 -4.68
C ASN A 506 -18.57 -30.04 -3.62
N GLU A 507 -17.90 -28.96 -4.02
CA GLU A 507 -17.34 -27.94 -3.14
C GLU A 507 -18.12 -26.64 -3.32
N SER A 508 -18.50 -25.98 -2.22
CA SER A 508 -19.18 -24.68 -2.31
C SER A 508 -18.17 -23.56 -2.59
N TRP A 509 -18.41 -22.80 -3.66
CA TRP A 509 -17.51 -21.76 -4.17
C TRP A 509 -18.12 -20.36 -4.21
N ALA A 510 -19.26 -20.11 -3.54
CA ALA A 510 -19.83 -18.77 -3.41
C ALA A 510 -18.80 -17.74 -2.89
N LEU A 511 -18.97 -16.45 -3.24
CA LEU A 511 -18.06 -15.39 -2.83
C LEU A 511 -17.88 -15.34 -1.30
N LYS A 512 -18.97 -15.58 -0.55
CA LYS A 512 -18.93 -15.78 0.90
C LYS A 512 -17.92 -16.85 1.33
N ASN A 513 -17.93 -18.00 0.67
CA ASN A 513 -17.03 -19.12 0.98
C ASN A 513 -15.60 -18.88 0.46
N LEU A 514 -15.42 -18.06 -0.57
CA LEU A 514 -14.10 -17.60 -1.01
C LEU A 514 -13.42 -16.76 0.09
N LEU A 515 -14.17 -15.88 0.75
CA LEU A 515 -13.66 -15.06 1.87
C LEU A 515 -13.30 -15.92 3.11
N GLU A 516 -13.87 -17.13 3.18
CA GLU A 516 -13.63 -18.14 4.23
C GLU A 516 -12.62 -19.21 3.83
N LYS A 517 -12.07 -19.17 2.60
CA LYS A 517 -11.04 -20.12 2.16
C LYS A 517 -9.64 -19.67 2.60
N PRO A 518 -8.72 -20.62 2.84
CA PRO A 518 -7.33 -20.30 3.10
C PRO A 518 -6.77 -19.42 1.98
N LEU A 519 -6.17 -18.28 2.30
CA LEU A 519 -5.57 -17.34 1.36
C LEU A 519 -4.48 -18.02 0.51
N SER A 520 -3.81 -19.02 1.08
CA SER A 520 -2.87 -19.91 0.38
C SER A 520 -3.51 -20.66 -0.79
N SER A 521 -4.82 -20.91 -0.74
CA SER A 521 -5.60 -21.60 -1.77
C SER A 521 -6.19 -20.65 -2.82
N LEU A 522 -6.17 -19.33 -2.57
CA LEU A 522 -6.70 -18.32 -3.48
C LEU A 522 -5.59 -17.79 -4.40
N LEU A 523 -5.70 -18.13 -5.70
CA LEU A 523 -5.00 -17.47 -6.82
C LEU A 523 -3.48 -17.29 -6.69
N GLY A 524 -2.78 -18.11 -5.87
CA GLY A 524 -1.35 -17.97 -5.66
C GLY A 524 -0.94 -16.65 -5.00
N ILE A 525 -1.84 -16.02 -4.24
CA ILE A 525 -1.64 -14.71 -3.57
C ILE A 525 -0.39 -14.71 -2.66
N ASN A 526 0.01 -15.87 -2.14
CA ASN A 526 1.29 -16.04 -1.42
C ASN A 526 2.51 -15.50 -2.19
N ASN A 527 2.48 -15.52 -3.53
CA ASN A 527 3.57 -15.03 -4.37
C ASN A 527 3.50 -13.53 -4.70
N ILE A 528 2.34 -12.89 -4.49
CA ILE A 528 2.11 -11.49 -4.91
C ILE A 528 2.34 -10.52 -3.75
N LEU A 529 2.05 -10.95 -2.51
CA LEU A 529 1.98 -10.02 -1.38
C LEU A 529 3.15 -10.10 -0.40
N GLU A 530 4.05 -11.08 -0.44
CA GLU A 530 5.23 -11.23 0.47
C GLU A 530 4.97 -10.99 1.98
N PHE A 531 3.71 -10.90 2.44
CA PHE A 531 3.37 -10.74 3.84
C PHE A 531 3.28 -12.13 4.47
N GLU A 532 4.09 -12.38 5.50
CA GLU A 532 3.77 -13.44 6.47
C GLU A 532 2.43 -13.09 7.09
N PHE A 533 1.42 -13.95 6.88
CA PHE A 533 0.10 -13.77 7.46
C PHE A 533 0.21 -13.67 8.99
N ILE A 534 -0.71 -12.91 9.59
CA ILE A 534 -0.83 -12.81 11.04
C ILE A 534 -0.95 -14.23 11.59
N GLU A 535 -0.01 -14.63 12.46
CA GLU A 535 0.05 -15.97 13.04
C GLU A 535 -1.31 -16.31 13.67
N GLY A 536 -2.00 -17.33 13.13
CA GLY A 536 -3.34 -17.75 13.57
C GLY A 536 -4.52 -17.33 12.68
N ALA A 537 -4.30 -16.65 11.55
CA ALA A 537 -5.34 -16.49 10.52
C ALA A 537 -4.86 -16.96 9.14
N GLU A 538 -5.59 -17.91 8.58
CA GLU A 538 -5.35 -18.47 7.25
C GLU A 538 -6.33 -17.92 6.22
N THR A 539 -7.47 -17.36 6.64
CA THR A 539 -8.56 -16.87 5.78
C THR A 539 -8.78 -15.35 5.94
N LEU A 540 -9.40 -14.70 4.96
CA LEU A 540 -9.76 -13.28 5.09
C LEU A 540 -10.76 -13.06 6.23
N LYS A 541 -11.71 -13.98 6.41
CA LYS A 541 -12.66 -13.97 7.53
C LYS A 541 -11.94 -14.00 8.87
N GLU A 542 -10.99 -14.92 9.05
CA GLU A 542 -10.23 -15.01 10.30
C GLU A 542 -9.40 -13.73 10.55
N ILE A 543 -8.82 -13.12 9.51
CA ILE A 543 -8.16 -11.81 9.64
C ILE A 543 -9.14 -10.75 10.13
N VAL A 544 -10.32 -10.67 9.51
CA VAL A 544 -11.36 -9.70 9.89
C VAL A 544 -11.88 -10.00 11.31
N GLU A 545 -12.04 -11.27 11.67
CA GLU A 545 -12.48 -11.70 13.00
C GLU A 545 -11.42 -11.42 14.08
N LEU A 546 -10.13 -11.62 13.79
CA LEU A 546 -9.04 -11.24 14.68
C LEU A 546 -9.00 -9.72 14.89
N ILE A 547 -9.04 -8.94 13.81
CA ILE A 547 -9.11 -7.47 13.89
C ILE A 547 -10.33 -7.07 14.73
N PHE A 548 -11.48 -7.70 14.48
CA PHE A 548 -12.71 -7.45 15.20
C PHE A 548 -12.61 -7.80 16.69
N GLU A 549 -12.07 -8.95 17.05
CA GLU A 549 -11.86 -9.36 18.45
C GLU A 549 -11.00 -8.32 19.18
N LYS A 550 -9.95 -7.80 18.52
CA LYS A 550 -9.09 -6.76 19.09
C LYS A 550 -9.81 -5.43 19.23
N ILE A 551 -10.66 -5.05 18.26
CA ILE A 551 -11.42 -3.79 18.29
C ILE A 551 -12.61 -3.86 19.26
N GLN A 552 -13.27 -5.01 19.38
CA GLN A 552 -14.46 -5.19 20.21
C GLN A 552 -14.12 -5.04 21.70
N ASN A 553 -12.97 -5.58 22.11
CA ASN A 553 -12.47 -5.51 23.47
C ASN A 553 -11.85 -4.16 23.83
N ALA A 554 -11.54 -3.32 22.84
CA ALA A 554 -11.03 -1.98 23.07
C ALA A 554 -12.14 -1.02 23.54
N GLU A 555 -11.73 -0.04 24.36
CA GLU A 555 -12.49 1.21 24.54
C GLU A 555 -12.80 1.84 23.17
N GLU A 556 -13.81 2.69 23.09
CA GLU A 556 -14.29 3.26 21.82
C GLU A 556 -13.14 3.81 20.95
N ILE A 557 -13.00 3.28 19.73
CA ILE A 557 -11.95 3.67 18.78
C ILE A 557 -12.49 4.78 17.88
N LYS A 558 -12.41 6.03 18.36
CA LYS A 558 -12.80 7.22 17.62
C LYS A 558 -11.59 8.05 17.23
N ILE A 559 -11.43 8.32 15.94
CA ILE A 559 -10.42 9.28 15.48
C ILE A 559 -11.10 10.61 15.18
N ASP A 560 -10.88 11.59 16.04
CA ASP A 560 -11.23 13.00 15.77
C ASP A 560 -10.07 13.69 15.07
N PHE A 561 -10.17 13.82 13.75
CA PHE A 561 -9.14 14.47 12.94
C PHE A 561 -9.06 15.98 13.21
N THR A 562 -10.08 16.60 13.81
CA THR A 562 -10.09 18.03 14.15
C THR A 562 -9.11 18.31 15.29
N ALA A 563 -9.19 17.52 16.35
CA ALA A 563 -8.28 17.62 17.50
C ALA A 563 -6.83 17.37 17.06
N ILE A 564 -6.60 16.36 16.23
CA ILE A 564 -5.28 16.05 15.68
C ILE A 564 -4.78 17.20 14.80
N GLY A 565 -5.59 17.68 13.86
CA GLY A 565 -5.21 18.77 12.96
C GLY A 565 -4.85 20.05 13.71
N SER A 566 -5.64 20.41 14.74
CA SER A 566 -5.33 21.55 15.63
C SER A 566 -3.99 21.37 16.35
N LEU A 567 -3.76 20.19 16.93
CA LEU A 567 -2.51 19.86 17.63
C LEU A 567 -1.30 20.04 16.70
N LEU A 568 -1.35 19.50 15.48
CA LEU A 568 -0.24 19.61 14.52
C LEU A 568 0.05 21.08 14.14
N LYS A 569 -1.01 21.87 13.88
CA LYS A 569 -0.87 23.30 13.59
C LYS A 569 -0.25 24.09 14.74
N LYS A 570 -0.61 23.76 15.99
CA LYS A 570 -0.02 24.41 17.19
C LYS A 570 1.42 23.96 17.45
N LEU A 571 1.80 22.74 17.09
CA LEU A 571 3.17 22.24 17.21
C LEU A 571 4.12 22.86 16.17
N ALA A 572 3.65 23.12 14.95
CA ALA A 572 4.45 23.70 13.87
C ALA A 572 5.31 24.93 14.28
N PRO A 573 4.76 25.99 14.92
CA PRO A 573 5.56 27.14 15.35
C PRO A 573 6.57 26.80 16.46
N ILE A 574 6.28 25.83 17.34
CA ILE A 574 7.23 25.38 18.37
C ILE A 574 8.44 24.71 17.71
N PHE A 575 8.23 23.98 16.62
CA PHE A 575 9.33 23.36 15.86
C PHE A 575 10.14 24.42 15.11
N LYS A 576 9.52 25.41 14.46
CA LYS A 576 10.25 26.54 13.83
C LYS A 576 11.19 27.22 14.82
N ASP A 577 10.73 27.37 16.07
CA ASP A 577 11.52 27.93 17.17
C ASP A 577 11.97 26.86 18.19
N MET A 578 12.52 25.74 17.71
CA MET A 578 12.84 24.57 18.55
C MET A 578 13.75 24.93 19.75
N PRO A 579 13.33 24.66 21.00
CA PRO A 579 14.14 24.95 22.18
C PRO A 579 15.33 24.01 22.35
N THR A 580 16.37 24.49 23.02
CA THR A 580 17.62 23.78 23.30
C THR A 580 17.57 22.90 24.57
N SER A 581 16.40 22.69 25.16
CA SER A 581 16.24 21.78 26.30
C SER A 581 14.82 21.22 26.37
N VAL A 582 14.67 20.07 27.04
CA VAL A 582 13.35 19.46 27.26
C VAL A 582 12.46 20.35 28.12
N ASP A 583 13.03 20.96 29.17
CA ASP A 583 12.30 21.89 30.04
C ASP A 583 11.74 23.09 29.26
N ALA A 584 12.57 23.69 28.39
CA ALA A 584 12.13 24.81 27.58
C ALA A 584 11.07 24.40 26.54
N LEU A 585 11.19 23.19 25.97
CA LEU A 585 10.19 22.63 25.07
C LEU A 585 8.84 22.40 25.77
N VAL A 586 8.84 21.77 26.95
CA VAL A 586 7.61 21.52 27.71
C VAL A 586 6.97 22.84 28.15
N ASN A 587 7.77 23.83 28.56
CA ASN A 587 7.25 25.15 28.90
C ASN A 587 6.58 25.82 27.69
N LYS A 588 7.19 25.79 26.50
CA LYS A 588 6.55 26.30 25.28
C LYS A 588 5.25 25.57 24.95
N ILE A 589 5.19 24.25 25.12
CA ILE A 589 3.98 23.45 24.91
C ILE A 589 2.89 23.86 25.91
N LYS A 590 3.26 24.11 27.17
CA LYS A 590 2.33 24.60 28.20
C LYS A 590 1.81 26.00 27.85
N GLU A 591 2.70 26.94 27.53
CA GLU A 591 2.37 28.32 27.16
C GLU A 591 1.48 28.41 25.91
N ALA A 592 1.68 27.51 24.95
CA ALA A 592 0.86 27.41 23.74
C ALA A 592 -0.51 26.71 23.96
N GLY A 593 -0.81 26.27 25.19
CA GLY A 593 -2.05 25.56 25.50
C GLY A 593 -2.17 24.19 24.82
N ILE A 594 -1.06 23.57 24.43
CA ILE A 594 -1.04 22.31 23.67
C ILE A 594 -1.27 21.09 24.57
N LEU A 595 -0.98 21.20 25.87
CA LEU A 595 -1.17 20.09 26.82
C LEU A 595 -2.61 19.59 26.84
N ALA A 596 -3.60 20.49 26.77
CA ALA A 596 -5.01 20.09 26.73
C ALA A 596 -5.33 19.31 25.44
N ASP A 597 -4.95 19.86 24.28
CA ASP A 597 -5.13 19.22 22.96
C ASP A 597 -4.46 17.84 22.90
N LEU A 598 -3.23 17.71 23.40
CA LEU A 598 -2.47 16.46 23.40
C LEU A 598 -3.19 15.37 24.21
N TYR A 599 -3.69 15.71 25.40
CA TYR A 599 -4.42 14.76 26.23
C TYR A 599 -5.79 14.42 25.64
N GLN A 600 -6.48 15.39 25.03
CA GLN A 600 -7.72 15.11 24.30
C GLN A 600 -7.50 14.15 23.13
N VAL A 601 -6.45 14.36 22.32
CA VAL A 601 -6.09 13.43 21.23
C VAL A 601 -5.74 12.05 21.79
N LYS A 602 -4.97 11.98 22.89
CA LYS A 602 -4.64 10.72 23.55
C LYS A 602 -5.89 9.96 23.99
N ASP A 603 -6.83 10.65 24.63
CA ASP A 603 -8.05 10.05 25.18
C ASP A 603 -9.00 9.61 24.05
N ASN A 604 -9.08 10.35 22.95
CA ASN A 604 -9.85 9.93 21.75
C ASN A 604 -9.27 8.65 21.12
N LEU A 605 -7.94 8.51 21.13
CA LEU A 605 -7.23 7.38 20.52
C LEU A 605 -6.98 6.23 21.51
N ILE A 606 -7.47 6.30 22.75
CA ILE A 606 -7.10 5.35 23.81
C ILE A 606 -7.44 3.90 23.44
N GLY A 607 -8.53 3.68 22.70
CA GLY A 607 -8.91 2.37 22.16
C GLY A 607 -7.91 1.76 21.19
N LEU A 608 -6.96 2.53 20.63
CA LEU A 608 -5.88 2.01 19.79
C LEU A 608 -4.68 1.48 20.58
N LYS A 609 -4.59 1.77 21.87
CA LYS A 609 -3.42 1.44 22.69
C LYS A 609 -3.10 -0.05 22.69
N ASP A 610 -4.10 -0.89 22.93
CA ASP A 610 -3.91 -2.34 23.01
C ASP A 610 -3.57 -2.95 21.65
N LEU A 611 -4.15 -2.41 20.57
CA LEU A 611 -3.81 -2.79 19.21
C LEU A 611 -2.36 -2.42 18.87
N LEU A 612 -1.90 -1.23 19.24
CA LEU A 612 -0.53 -0.78 19.01
C LEU A 612 0.49 -1.58 19.81
N LYS A 613 0.15 -1.95 21.06
CA LYS A 613 0.95 -2.85 21.87
C LYS A 613 1.05 -4.24 21.23
N TYR A 614 -0.06 -4.79 20.75
CA TYR A 614 -0.05 -6.06 20.03
C TYR A 614 0.83 -6.02 18.78
N VAL A 615 0.73 -4.94 17.98
CA VAL A 615 1.61 -4.73 16.82
C VAL A 615 3.07 -4.63 17.24
N GLN A 616 3.38 -3.89 18.30
CA GLN A 616 4.74 -3.78 18.83
C GLN A 616 5.32 -5.15 19.23
N ASP A 617 4.57 -5.92 20.01
CA ASP A 617 4.97 -7.24 20.51
C ASP A 617 5.16 -8.21 19.34
N THR A 618 4.26 -8.19 18.36
CA THR A 618 4.33 -9.03 17.15
C THR A 618 5.56 -8.68 16.30
N VAL A 619 5.81 -7.39 16.07
CA VAL A 619 6.97 -6.92 15.30
C VAL A 619 8.28 -7.27 16.03
N ALA A 620 8.30 -7.18 17.37
CA ALA A 620 9.46 -7.55 18.18
C ALA A 620 9.76 -9.05 18.09
N ASP A 621 8.72 -9.88 18.17
CA ASP A 621 8.84 -11.34 18.02
C ASP A 621 9.30 -11.73 16.61
N GLN A 622 8.69 -11.16 15.57
CA GLN A 622 9.12 -11.35 14.18
C GLN A 622 10.57 -10.94 13.96
N LYS A 623 11.01 -9.82 14.55
CA LYS A 623 12.41 -9.39 14.50
C LYS A 623 13.33 -10.43 15.15
N ALA A 624 12.95 -10.94 16.32
CA ALA A 624 13.73 -11.93 17.05
C ALA A 624 13.84 -13.26 16.27
N LYS A 625 12.70 -13.77 15.78
CA LYS A 625 12.62 -14.96 14.91
C LYS A 625 13.48 -14.80 13.66
N MET A 626 13.44 -13.64 13.00
CA MET A 626 14.25 -13.37 11.82
C MET A 626 15.76 -13.37 12.13
N ILE A 627 16.18 -12.72 13.22
CA ILE A 627 17.57 -12.74 13.67
C ILE A 627 18.03 -14.18 13.91
N GLU A 628 17.22 -14.97 14.61
CA GLU A 628 17.51 -16.37 14.90
C GLU A 628 17.60 -17.22 13.63
N ASN A 629 16.67 -17.04 12.68
CA ASN A 629 16.66 -17.74 11.40
C ASN A 629 17.90 -17.41 10.55
N ILE A 630 18.24 -16.11 10.40
CA ILE A 630 19.45 -15.70 9.66
C ILE A 630 20.70 -16.28 10.31
N LYS A 631 20.80 -16.20 11.64
CA LYS A 631 21.93 -16.76 12.38
C LYS A 631 22.05 -18.27 12.17
N THR A 632 20.93 -18.98 12.25
CA THR A 632 20.87 -20.43 12.07
C THR A 632 21.27 -20.84 10.66
N GLU A 633 20.71 -20.20 9.63
CA GLU A 633 21.03 -20.48 8.23
C GLU A 633 22.48 -20.11 7.89
N TYR A 634 22.97 -18.97 8.39
CA TYR A 634 24.37 -18.58 8.23
C TYR A 634 25.33 -19.59 8.84
N ASN A 635 25.04 -20.08 10.06
CA ASN A 635 25.87 -21.07 10.74
C ASN A 635 25.85 -22.45 10.06
N LYS A 636 24.82 -22.78 9.27
CA LYS A 636 24.80 -24.00 8.44
C LYS A 636 25.77 -23.91 7.25
N LEU A 637 26.15 -22.70 6.83
CA LEU A 637 27.04 -22.50 5.69
C LEU A 637 28.50 -22.47 6.15
N THR A 638 29.28 -23.42 5.65
CA THR A 638 30.73 -23.48 5.88
C THR A 638 31.45 -23.45 4.55
N VAL A 639 32.48 -22.62 4.40
CA VAL A 639 33.33 -22.67 3.20
C VAL A 639 34.19 -23.93 3.33
N ALA A 640 33.65 -25.06 2.86
CA ALA A 640 34.30 -26.37 2.93
C ALA A 640 35.55 -26.41 2.04
N ASN A 641 35.49 -25.75 0.88
CA ASN A 641 36.65 -25.57 0.02
C ASN A 641 36.51 -24.30 -0.83
N SER A 642 37.63 -23.70 -1.23
CA SER A 642 37.67 -22.52 -2.11
C SER A 642 38.76 -22.65 -3.16
N GLU A 643 38.44 -22.22 -4.38
CA GLU A 643 39.29 -22.32 -5.57
C GLU A 643 39.38 -20.93 -6.23
N ILE A 644 40.61 -20.45 -6.45
CA ILE A 644 40.86 -19.26 -7.26
C ILE A 644 40.95 -19.71 -8.71
N ILE A 645 39.93 -19.40 -9.52
CA ILE A 645 39.91 -19.75 -10.95
C ILE A 645 40.75 -18.75 -11.75
N SER A 646 40.67 -17.47 -11.40
CA SER A 646 41.50 -16.39 -11.96
C SER A 646 41.57 -15.22 -10.98
N GLN A 647 42.34 -14.17 -11.30
CA GLN A 647 42.41 -12.94 -10.48
C GLN A 647 41.05 -12.27 -10.25
N GLU A 648 40.08 -12.53 -11.13
CA GLU A 648 38.76 -11.92 -11.12
C GLU A 648 37.65 -12.96 -10.86
N LYS A 649 37.98 -14.24 -10.64
CA LYS A 649 36.98 -15.31 -10.55
C LYS A 649 37.32 -16.32 -9.46
N TYR A 650 36.37 -16.54 -8.56
CA TYR A 650 36.52 -17.34 -7.35
C TYR A 650 35.36 -18.31 -7.22
N LYS A 651 35.62 -19.53 -6.74
CA LYS A 651 34.61 -20.57 -6.54
C LYS A 651 34.66 -21.09 -5.10
N TYR A 652 33.49 -21.21 -4.50
CA TYR A 652 33.30 -21.59 -3.11
C TYR A 652 32.34 -22.76 -3.01
N ASN A 653 32.71 -23.79 -2.26
CA ASN A 653 31.81 -24.87 -1.87
C ASN A 653 31.34 -24.59 -0.43
N LEU A 654 30.03 -24.40 -0.26
CA LEU A 654 29.39 -24.02 1.01
C LEU A 654 28.90 -25.23 1.83
N GLY A 655 29.31 -26.45 1.46
CA GLY A 655 28.84 -27.70 2.05
C GLY A 655 27.58 -28.26 1.37
N SER A 656 27.34 -29.56 1.53
CA SER A 656 26.15 -30.26 1.01
C SER A 656 25.86 -30.05 -0.49
N GLY A 657 26.90 -29.94 -1.33
CA GLY A 657 26.77 -29.77 -2.78
C GLY A 657 26.50 -28.34 -3.27
N LYS A 658 26.38 -27.37 -2.36
CA LYS A 658 26.10 -25.97 -2.69
C LYS A 658 27.38 -25.26 -3.11
N THR A 659 27.38 -24.69 -4.31
CA THR A 659 28.54 -24.00 -4.88
C THR A 659 28.16 -22.59 -5.30
N VAL A 660 29.01 -21.61 -4.96
CA VAL A 660 28.88 -20.22 -5.37
C VAL A 660 30.15 -19.81 -6.11
N THR A 661 30.01 -19.36 -7.34
CA THR A 661 31.09 -18.78 -8.15
C THR A 661 30.87 -17.28 -8.24
N ILE A 662 31.87 -16.48 -7.90
CA ILE A 662 31.84 -15.02 -7.91
C ILE A 662 32.87 -14.52 -8.92
N SER A 663 32.45 -13.64 -9.81
CA SER A 663 33.36 -12.81 -10.60
C SER A 663 33.32 -11.36 -10.14
N ILE A 664 34.47 -10.71 -10.13
CA ILE A 664 34.64 -9.30 -9.78
C ILE A 664 35.23 -8.51 -10.94
N ALA A 665 34.89 -7.24 -11.05
CA ALA A 665 35.52 -6.32 -12.00
C ALA A 665 35.73 -4.95 -11.38
N LYS A 666 36.70 -4.19 -11.91
CA LYS A 666 36.89 -2.79 -11.54
C LYS A 666 35.81 -1.92 -12.18
N GLU A 667 35.21 -1.07 -11.37
CA GLU A 667 34.27 -0.04 -11.79
C GLU A 667 34.57 1.24 -10.99
N ASN A 668 34.93 2.34 -11.67
CA ASN A 668 35.34 3.60 -11.02
C ASN A 668 36.46 3.41 -9.98
N ASN A 669 37.51 2.65 -10.34
CA ASN A 669 38.69 2.36 -9.50
C ASN A 669 38.44 1.54 -8.22
N LEU A 670 37.23 1.00 -8.03
CA LEU A 670 36.90 0.07 -6.95
C LEU A 670 36.39 -1.26 -7.54
N TRP A 671 36.58 -2.36 -6.82
CA TRP A 671 36.04 -3.66 -7.20
C TRP A 671 34.54 -3.75 -6.91
N ALA A 672 33.83 -4.43 -7.79
CA ALA A 672 32.42 -4.78 -7.63
C ALA A 672 32.18 -6.20 -8.16
N ILE A 673 31.18 -6.87 -7.60
CA ILE A 673 30.74 -8.20 -8.05
C ILE A 673 29.87 -8.01 -9.28
N ASN A 674 30.31 -8.55 -10.42
CA ASN A 674 29.64 -8.39 -11.70
C ASN A 674 28.99 -9.69 -12.21
N GLN A 675 29.36 -10.84 -11.65
CA GLN A 675 28.73 -12.12 -11.96
C GLN A 675 28.69 -13.02 -10.73
N VAL A 676 27.56 -13.69 -10.52
CA VAL A 676 27.42 -14.73 -9.50
C VAL A 676 26.67 -15.92 -10.09
N GLU A 677 27.23 -17.11 -9.89
CA GLU A 677 26.61 -18.38 -10.27
C GLU A 677 26.44 -19.25 -9.04
N ILE A 678 25.20 -19.65 -8.73
CA ILE A 678 24.88 -20.55 -7.62
C ILE A 678 24.37 -21.87 -8.19
N THR A 679 25.03 -22.96 -7.84
CA THR A 679 24.63 -24.32 -8.23
C THR A 679 24.46 -25.20 -6.99
N GLY A 680 23.45 -26.07 -6.99
CA GLY A 680 23.02 -26.82 -5.80
C GLY A 680 21.56 -26.58 -5.49
#